data_AF-W1QKG9-F1
#
_entry.id   AF-W1QKG9-F1
#
_cell.length_a   1.000
_cell.length_b   1.000
_cell.length_c   1.000
_cell.angle_alpha   90.00
_cell.angle_beta   90.00
_cell.angle_gamma   90.00
#
_symmetry.space_group_name_H-M   'P 1'
#
loop_
_entity.id
_entity.type
_entity.pdbx_description
1 polymer ?
#
loop_
_entity_poly.entity_id
_entity_poly.type
_entity_poly.pdbx_seq_one_letter_code
_entity_poly.pdbx_strand_id
1 'polypeptide(L)'
;MDLLKILDAKPEPTIADEHFNVNEDYQLSNDYKIPTPMSDFQKELTDQIVSLHYSDILKFFERVDDTRENDRVVLDSLETMLLNTQLVCSHPYLLIDHYFPKSLTARDIPKRLSETSCKFKILSDLLNLLDGIYNVKDKPSFDVAIIARPGKTLDLIDALCLGHKCNFKRYSGTKLKEASGSNKKHVNLNVHLFPSDMKNLTAEPTTRMKIIISFDISCSLDHDKVLKLRNRSTRILRLVPINSIEHIALYYRDLVATRNYNDYLKPVTAALVVLRDRVGQLPSELRPIYNKNLEFLTNWLRDPEVNKWPLLDLTSIPMYTASDVEKSLLTEVKFNFDNDDFLKEEETKDNDLNLNFNFNGKTQMIGHIIQPRFKSKNNKKTDFYESKRLEKKYLSNELNSDSKQVTGISKEIAMDQILTHTLVSQFNQKLEDFILLNKELESFDRFYDAHNNGIREVLSTNQQIMIELAEQELLSNERSKKITELNEQISKLKDSVTEKQSAIEKIISEEVPKAEGAQRWLTADVQIQRLKEEIEKVRLKVESAGSERKYMLIERDRATQSMEDSVRETEEKQKQIDELRQKIEALKLESDGDKLQELEQSRKAYEKTLETNENLKAAMETAFRKVTDSESRSRYVNYSRNGLLSKRNASPTV
;
A
#
# COMPACT_ATOMS: atom_id res chain seq x y z
N MET A 1 -4.54 37.01 -22.96
CA MET A 1 -3.45 36.29 -22.27
C MET A 1 -3.47 36.76 -20.83
N ASP A 2 -3.78 35.85 -19.91
CA ASP A 2 -4.10 36.20 -18.53
C ASP A 2 -2.84 36.07 -17.67
N LEU A 3 -2.20 37.21 -17.37
CA LEU A 3 -0.86 37.30 -16.75
C LEU A 3 -0.83 36.75 -15.31
N LEU A 4 -1.97 36.71 -14.61
CA LEU A 4 -2.10 36.19 -13.25
C LEU A 4 -1.87 34.68 -13.18
N LYS A 5 -2.27 33.93 -14.22
CA LYS A 5 -2.05 32.48 -14.30
C LYS A 5 -0.58 32.08 -14.49
N ILE A 6 0.26 33.00 -14.98
CA ILE A 6 1.70 32.77 -15.21
C ILE A 6 2.48 33.01 -13.90
N LEU A 7 1.99 33.89 -13.02
CA LEU A 7 2.64 34.25 -11.77
C LEU A 7 2.32 33.29 -10.60
N ASP A 8 1.20 32.55 -10.67
CA ASP A 8 0.83 31.51 -9.68
C ASP A 8 1.43 30.12 -9.98
N ALA A 9 2.03 29.93 -11.14
CA ALA A 9 2.82 28.73 -11.39
C ALA A 9 4.12 28.84 -10.59
N LYS A 10 4.27 28.03 -9.54
CA LYS A 10 5.58 27.85 -8.86
C LYS A 10 6.65 27.71 -9.95
N PRO A 11 7.70 28.54 -9.97
CA PRO A 11 8.75 28.42 -10.96
C PRO A 11 9.26 26.98 -10.93
N GLU A 12 9.26 26.32 -12.09
CA GLU A 12 9.77 24.96 -12.20
C GLU A 12 11.21 24.97 -11.65
N PRO A 13 11.55 24.07 -10.72
CA PRO A 13 12.86 24.08 -10.10
C PRO A 13 13.92 24.00 -11.20
N THR A 14 14.81 24.99 -11.23
CA THR A 14 16.04 24.93 -12.02
C THR A 14 16.76 23.62 -11.69
N ILE A 15 17.34 22.95 -12.68
CA ILE A 15 18.15 21.74 -12.48
C ILE A 15 19.24 22.12 -11.47
N ALA A 16 19.07 21.68 -10.22
CA ALA A 16 19.75 22.29 -9.09
C ALA A 16 21.24 21.90 -8.99
N ASP A 17 21.67 20.88 -9.72
CA ASP A 17 23.06 20.48 -9.81
C ASP A 17 23.44 20.22 -11.28
N GLU A 18 24.40 20.98 -11.81
CA GLU A 18 24.90 20.79 -13.17
C GLU A 18 25.64 19.45 -13.34
N HIS A 19 26.00 18.76 -12.24
CA HIS A 19 26.67 17.46 -12.28
C HIS A 19 26.24 16.60 -11.10
N PHE A 20 25.39 15.59 -11.34
CA PHE A 20 25.22 14.51 -10.38
C PHE A 20 26.58 13.87 -10.09
N ASN A 21 26.86 13.53 -8.83
CA ASN A 21 28.10 12.83 -8.47
C ASN A 21 27.99 11.36 -8.87
N VAL A 22 28.32 11.06 -10.13
CA VAL A 22 28.26 9.71 -10.71
C VAL A 22 29.54 8.95 -10.35
N ASN A 23 29.38 7.71 -9.87
CA ASN A 23 30.49 6.83 -9.53
C ASN A 23 31.42 6.59 -10.74
N GLU A 24 32.74 6.64 -10.53
CA GLU A 24 33.74 6.50 -11.60
C GLU A 24 33.68 5.13 -12.29
N ASP A 25 33.41 4.05 -11.53
CA ASP A 25 33.26 2.70 -12.09
C ASP A 25 32.07 2.59 -13.04
N TYR A 26 30.95 3.22 -12.65
CA TYR A 26 29.75 3.27 -13.47
C TYR A 26 29.98 4.09 -14.75
N GLN A 27 30.75 5.17 -14.64
CA GLN A 27 31.13 6.02 -15.75
C GLN A 27 32.00 5.30 -16.80
N LEU A 28 32.78 4.28 -16.39
CA LEU A 28 33.65 3.49 -17.26
C LEU A 28 32.96 2.23 -17.82
N SER A 29 31.83 1.82 -17.24
CA SER A 29 31.12 0.58 -17.59
C SER A 29 30.59 0.52 -19.03
N ASN A 30 30.31 1.67 -19.64
CA ASN A 30 29.60 1.80 -20.92
C ASN A 30 28.19 1.18 -20.94
N ASP A 31 27.64 0.84 -19.77
CA ASP A 31 26.29 0.31 -19.58
C ASP A 31 25.49 1.24 -18.68
N TYR A 32 24.80 2.17 -19.31
CA TYR A 32 24.07 3.23 -18.64
C TYR A 32 22.58 2.91 -18.57
N LYS A 33 21.96 3.24 -17.44
CA LYS A 33 20.53 3.00 -17.18
C LYS A 33 19.82 4.35 -17.22
N ILE A 34 18.75 4.41 -18.00
CA ILE A 34 17.85 5.56 -18.06
C ILE A 34 16.60 5.17 -17.27
N PRO A 35 16.38 5.76 -16.08
CA PRO A 35 15.16 5.51 -15.35
C PRO A 35 13.95 5.97 -16.17
N THR A 36 12.84 5.25 -16.14
CA THR A 36 11.61 5.70 -16.80
C THR A 36 10.46 5.77 -15.80
N PRO A 37 9.55 6.77 -15.92
CA PRO A 37 8.31 6.72 -15.17
C PRO A 37 7.37 5.65 -15.74
N MET A 38 6.27 5.39 -15.04
CA MET A 38 5.14 4.59 -15.55
C MET A 38 3.90 5.49 -15.63
N SER A 39 3.04 5.24 -16.62
CA SER A 39 1.74 5.93 -16.73
C SER A 39 0.81 5.46 -15.62
N ASP A 40 -0.19 6.27 -15.27
CA ASP A 40 -1.13 5.90 -14.20
C ASP A 40 -1.89 4.61 -14.55
N PHE A 41 -2.18 4.40 -15.83
CA PHE A 41 -2.74 3.13 -16.31
C PHE A 41 -1.78 1.95 -16.11
N GLN A 42 -0.47 2.12 -16.36
CA GLN A 42 0.52 1.08 -16.10
C GLN A 42 0.67 0.77 -14.60
N LYS A 43 0.61 1.79 -13.73
CA LYS A 43 0.66 1.62 -12.27
C LYS A 43 -0.55 0.85 -11.78
N GLU A 44 -1.75 1.27 -12.18
CA GLU A 44 -3.01 0.62 -11.84
C GLU A 44 -3.05 -0.84 -12.30
N LEU A 45 -2.64 -1.13 -13.54
CA LEU A 45 -2.56 -2.52 -14.01
C LEU A 45 -1.55 -3.35 -13.22
N THR A 46 -0.44 -2.76 -12.80
CA THR A 46 0.55 -3.45 -11.96
C THR A 46 -0.04 -3.79 -10.60
N ASP A 47 -0.79 -2.86 -10.00
CA ASP A 47 -1.49 -3.05 -8.74
C ASP A 47 -2.57 -4.15 -8.85
N GLN A 48 -3.38 -4.11 -9.92
CA GLN A 48 -4.39 -5.14 -10.21
C GLN A 48 -3.80 -6.54 -10.41
N ILE A 49 -2.63 -6.64 -11.06
CA ILE A 49 -1.93 -7.92 -11.19
C ILE A 49 -1.50 -8.43 -9.80
N VAL A 50 -0.93 -7.57 -8.95
CA VAL A 50 -0.54 -7.98 -7.58
C VAL A 50 -1.77 -8.40 -6.77
N SER A 51 -2.86 -7.62 -6.82
CA SER A 51 -4.14 -7.93 -6.17
C SER A 51 -4.74 -9.26 -6.62
N LEU A 52 -4.64 -9.58 -7.92
CA LEU A 52 -5.12 -10.86 -8.47
C LEU A 52 -4.37 -12.05 -7.85
N HIS A 53 -3.07 -11.91 -7.63
CA HIS A 53 -2.22 -12.94 -7.05
C HIS A 53 -2.09 -12.83 -5.51
N TYR A 54 -2.87 -11.97 -4.86
CA TYR A 54 -2.81 -11.70 -3.40
C TYR A 54 -2.72 -12.97 -2.55
N SER A 55 -3.63 -13.93 -2.79
CA SER A 55 -3.69 -15.17 -2.01
C SER A 55 -2.48 -16.06 -2.23
N ASP A 56 -1.93 -16.08 -3.45
CA ASP A 56 -0.78 -16.92 -3.80
C ASP A 56 0.51 -16.32 -3.25
N ILE A 57 0.62 -14.99 -3.22
CA ILE A 57 1.72 -14.28 -2.58
C ILE A 57 1.77 -14.59 -1.08
N LEU A 58 0.66 -14.45 -0.35
CA LEU A 58 0.63 -14.74 1.09
C LEU A 58 1.00 -16.20 1.36
N LYS A 59 0.42 -17.13 0.60
CA LYS A 59 0.69 -18.56 0.71
C LYS A 59 2.16 -18.89 0.42
N PHE A 60 2.78 -18.18 -0.52
CA PHE A 60 4.20 -18.30 -0.83
C PHE A 60 5.09 -17.83 0.32
N PHE A 61 4.73 -16.74 1.01
CA PHE A 61 5.51 -16.20 2.13
C PHE A 61 5.23 -16.87 3.48
N GLU A 62 4.07 -17.53 3.65
CA GLU A 62 3.71 -18.27 4.87
C GLU A 62 4.40 -19.65 4.96
N ARG A 63 4.56 -20.34 3.82
CA ARG A 63 5.10 -21.71 3.73
C ARG A 63 6.61 -21.76 3.63
N VAL A 64 7.29 -21.09 4.56
CA VAL A 64 8.72 -20.76 4.48
C VAL A 64 9.66 -21.96 4.27
N ASP A 65 9.26 -23.22 4.54
CA ASP A 65 10.18 -24.36 4.61
C ASP A 65 9.76 -25.69 3.94
N ASP A 66 8.57 -25.80 3.33
CA ASP A 66 8.08 -27.10 2.82
C ASP A 66 8.33 -27.27 1.32
N THR A 67 9.25 -28.15 0.92
CA THR A 67 9.51 -28.55 -0.48
C THR A 67 8.46 -29.55 -0.99
N ARG A 68 7.20 -29.15 -1.16
CA ARG A 68 6.13 -30.08 -1.60
C ARG A 68 5.61 -29.75 -2.99
N GLU A 69 5.18 -30.78 -3.72
CA GLU A 69 4.70 -30.67 -5.12
C GLU A 69 3.50 -29.70 -5.30
N ASN A 70 2.76 -29.41 -4.22
CA ASN A 70 1.70 -28.39 -4.18
C ASN A 70 2.19 -26.94 -4.33
N ASP A 71 3.50 -26.71 -4.30
CA ASP A 71 4.10 -25.38 -4.46
C ASP A 71 4.35 -25.01 -5.93
N ARG A 72 4.31 -25.98 -6.85
CA ARG A 72 4.45 -25.69 -8.29
C ARG A 72 3.37 -24.75 -8.82
N VAL A 73 2.12 -24.92 -8.37
CA VAL A 73 1.01 -24.04 -8.79
C VAL A 73 1.24 -22.61 -8.30
N VAL A 74 1.72 -22.44 -7.07
CA VAL A 74 2.01 -21.11 -6.48
C VAL A 74 3.22 -20.49 -7.19
N LEU A 75 4.24 -21.29 -7.50
CA LEU A 75 5.40 -20.87 -8.26
C LEU A 75 5.04 -20.41 -9.68
N ASP A 76 4.28 -21.21 -10.41
CA ASP A 76 3.81 -20.87 -11.76
C ASP A 76 2.92 -19.61 -11.72
N SER A 77 2.09 -19.47 -10.68
CA SER A 77 1.28 -18.26 -10.43
C SER A 77 2.16 -17.03 -10.21
N LEU A 78 3.24 -17.14 -9.43
CA LEU A 78 4.16 -16.02 -9.21
C LEU A 78 5.02 -15.73 -10.45
N GLU A 79 5.48 -16.75 -11.18
CA GLU A 79 6.21 -16.54 -12.43
C GLU A 79 5.34 -15.84 -13.48
N THR A 80 4.07 -16.20 -13.59
CA THR A 80 3.10 -15.52 -14.45
C THR A 80 2.81 -14.09 -13.97
N MET A 81 2.68 -13.86 -12.65
CA MET A 81 2.58 -12.51 -12.08
C MET A 81 3.78 -11.63 -12.48
N LEU A 82 5.01 -12.14 -12.30
CA LEU A 82 6.24 -11.43 -12.67
C LEU A 82 6.31 -11.17 -14.17
N LEU A 83 5.92 -12.14 -14.99
CA LEU A 83 5.89 -11.99 -16.45
C LEU A 83 4.88 -10.93 -16.90
N ASN A 84 3.66 -10.97 -16.36
CA ASN A 84 2.59 -10.02 -16.67
C ASN A 84 3.01 -8.61 -16.28
N THR A 85 3.62 -8.45 -15.11
CA THR A 85 4.14 -7.16 -14.65
C THR A 85 5.25 -6.64 -15.57
N GLN A 86 6.14 -7.50 -16.06
CA GLN A 86 7.18 -7.12 -17.04
C GLN A 86 6.57 -6.66 -18.37
N LEU A 87 5.49 -7.31 -18.83
CA LEU A 87 4.78 -6.91 -20.05
C LEU A 87 4.16 -5.52 -19.89
N VAL A 88 3.48 -5.25 -18.76
CA VAL A 88 2.88 -3.94 -18.46
C VAL A 88 3.94 -2.84 -18.36
N CYS A 89 5.10 -3.14 -17.74
CA CYS A 89 6.24 -2.22 -17.66
C CYS A 89 6.72 -1.75 -19.04
N SER A 90 6.69 -2.66 -20.03
CA SER A 90 6.98 -2.31 -21.42
C SER A 90 5.82 -1.56 -22.06
N HIS A 91 4.63 -2.16 -22.11
CA HIS A 91 3.42 -1.52 -22.66
C HIS A 91 2.13 -2.27 -22.22
N PRO A 92 1.06 -1.56 -21.80
CA PRO A 92 -0.22 -2.18 -21.41
C PRO A 92 -0.83 -3.12 -22.45
N TYR A 93 -0.79 -2.74 -23.74
CA TYR A 93 -1.25 -3.55 -24.88
C TYR A 93 -0.59 -4.91 -25.04
N LEU A 94 0.51 -5.19 -24.35
CA LEU A 94 1.12 -6.53 -24.37
C LEU A 94 0.37 -7.52 -23.49
N LEU A 95 -0.39 -7.03 -22.51
CA LEU A 95 -1.22 -7.85 -21.63
C LEU A 95 -2.69 -7.80 -22.05
N ILE A 96 -3.23 -6.62 -22.38
CA ILE A 96 -4.65 -6.42 -22.68
C ILE A 96 -4.88 -6.15 -24.17
N ASP A 97 -5.54 -7.10 -24.84
CA ASP A 97 -5.80 -7.02 -26.27
C ASP A 97 -7.01 -6.14 -26.64
N HIS A 98 -7.94 -5.85 -25.71
CA HIS A 98 -9.17 -5.11 -25.99
C HIS A 98 -8.95 -3.69 -26.55
N TYR A 99 -7.88 -3.01 -26.11
CA TYR A 99 -7.52 -1.66 -26.56
C TYR A 99 -6.46 -1.65 -27.66
N PHE A 100 -6.07 -2.83 -28.15
CA PHE A 100 -5.04 -2.97 -29.17
C PHE A 100 -5.50 -2.31 -30.48
N PRO A 101 -4.69 -1.42 -31.09
CA PRO A 101 -5.05 -0.82 -32.36
C PRO A 101 -5.21 -1.86 -33.46
N LYS A 102 -6.35 -1.85 -34.16
CA LYS A 102 -6.61 -2.75 -35.31
C LYS A 102 -5.57 -2.60 -36.43
N SER A 103 -4.97 -1.40 -36.57
CA SER A 103 -3.87 -1.13 -37.49
C SER A 103 -2.77 -0.36 -36.78
N LEU A 104 -1.55 -0.89 -36.85
CA LEU A 104 -0.34 -0.28 -36.27
C LEU A 104 0.37 0.71 -37.22
N THR A 105 -0.12 0.87 -38.45
CA THR A 105 0.50 1.74 -39.47
C THR A 105 -0.16 3.11 -39.56
N ALA A 106 -1.23 3.36 -38.79
CA ALA A 106 -1.92 4.64 -38.80
C ALA A 106 -1.08 5.76 -38.16
N ARG A 107 -1.27 6.99 -38.63
CA ARG A 107 -0.40 8.14 -38.32
C ARG A 107 -0.47 8.57 -36.84
N ASP A 108 -1.59 8.31 -36.17
CA ASP A 108 -1.85 8.62 -34.77
C ASP A 108 -1.24 7.62 -33.79
N ILE A 109 -0.91 6.41 -34.26
CA ILE A 109 -0.42 5.30 -33.41
C ILE A 109 0.85 5.64 -32.64
N PRO A 110 1.92 6.21 -33.23
CA PRO A 110 3.14 6.51 -32.49
C PRO A 110 2.89 7.40 -31.27
N LYS A 111 2.01 8.41 -31.43
CA LYS A 111 1.63 9.33 -30.36
C LYS A 111 0.78 8.62 -29.29
N ARG A 112 -0.16 7.76 -29.70
CA ARG A 112 -0.98 6.99 -28.77
C ARG A 112 -0.16 5.99 -27.94
N LEU A 113 0.86 5.37 -28.56
CA LEU A 113 1.78 4.46 -27.87
C LEU A 113 2.63 5.21 -26.83
N SER A 114 3.11 6.42 -27.13
CA SER A 114 3.84 7.23 -26.17
C SER A 114 2.97 7.81 -25.05
N GLU A 115 1.69 8.10 -25.32
CA GLU A 115 0.73 8.53 -24.29
C GLU A 115 0.36 7.40 -23.32
N THR A 116 0.27 6.16 -23.80
CA THR A 116 -0.14 5.00 -22.98
C THR A 116 1.01 4.31 -22.24
N SER A 117 2.24 4.34 -22.77
CA SER A 117 3.44 3.86 -22.09
C SER A 117 4.51 4.94 -21.99
N CYS A 118 4.89 5.27 -20.77
CA CYS A 118 5.96 6.23 -20.53
C CYS A 118 7.33 5.72 -21.03
N LYS A 119 7.55 4.41 -21.10
CA LYS A 119 8.78 3.84 -21.67
C LYS A 119 8.89 4.12 -23.17
N PHE A 120 7.75 4.04 -23.88
CA PHE A 120 7.65 4.44 -25.28
C PHE A 120 7.80 5.94 -25.46
N LYS A 121 7.29 6.76 -24.54
CA LYS A 121 7.54 8.21 -24.52
C LYS A 121 9.03 8.53 -24.46
N ILE A 122 9.75 7.93 -23.51
CA ILE A 122 11.21 8.14 -23.38
C ILE A 122 11.97 7.67 -24.62
N LEU A 123 11.60 6.54 -25.20
CA LEU A 123 12.19 6.11 -26.47
C LEU A 123 11.91 7.11 -27.60
N SER A 124 10.69 7.64 -27.67
CA SER A 124 10.29 8.67 -28.64
C SER A 124 11.11 9.96 -28.48
N ASP A 125 11.28 10.42 -27.23
CA ASP A 125 12.09 11.60 -26.90
C ASP A 125 13.55 11.39 -27.29
N LEU A 126 14.14 10.23 -26.98
CA LEU A 126 15.51 9.88 -27.40
C LEU A 126 15.66 9.85 -28.93
N LEU A 127 14.70 9.28 -29.65
CA LEU A 127 14.73 9.26 -31.11
C LEU A 127 14.60 10.68 -31.70
N ASN A 128 13.81 11.56 -31.10
CA ASN A 128 13.70 12.96 -31.50
C ASN A 128 15.00 13.75 -31.26
N LEU A 129 15.68 13.51 -30.13
CA LEU A 129 17.00 14.11 -29.87
C LEU A 129 18.04 13.63 -30.89
N LEU A 130 18.07 12.33 -31.18
CA LEU A 130 18.97 11.76 -32.18
C LEU A 130 18.67 12.29 -33.59
N ASP A 131 17.39 12.45 -33.96
CA ASP A 131 16.97 13.10 -35.21
C ASP A 131 17.56 14.51 -35.30
N GLY A 132 17.34 15.35 -34.27
CA GLY A 132 17.87 16.72 -34.22
C GLY A 132 19.40 16.81 -34.29
N ILE A 133 20.12 15.82 -33.74
CA ILE A 133 21.58 15.80 -33.74
C ILE A 133 22.17 15.29 -35.05
N TYR A 134 21.61 14.23 -35.65
CA TYR A 134 22.27 13.47 -36.71
C TYR A 134 21.65 13.62 -38.11
N ASN A 135 20.39 14.04 -38.24
CA ASN A 135 19.77 14.31 -39.54
C ASN A 135 20.05 15.73 -40.08
N VAL A 136 21.12 16.35 -39.60
CA VAL A 136 21.67 17.60 -40.15
C VAL A 136 22.53 17.30 -41.38
N LYS A 137 22.56 18.22 -42.34
CA LYS A 137 23.45 18.13 -43.51
C LYS A 137 24.92 17.98 -43.04
N ASP A 138 25.70 17.20 -43.79
CA ASP A 138 27.14 17.00 -43.59
C ASP A 138 27.57 16.15 -42.37
N LYS A 139 26.63 15.46 -41.69
CA LYS A 139 26.97 14.44 -40.69
C LYS A 139 27.01 13.00 -41.25
N PRO A 140 27.88 12.12 -40.70
CA PRO A 140 27.94 10.72 -41.09
C PRO A 140 26.71 9.96 -40.60
N SER A 141 26.47 8.77 -41.18
CA SER A 141 25.42 7.87 -40.71
C SER A 141 25.63 7.46 -39.24
N PHE A 142 24.52 7.35 -38.52
CA PHE A 142 24.51 6.98 -37.10
C PHE A 142 23.61 5.76 -36.92
N ASP A 143 24.23 4.61 -36.63
CA ASP A 143 23.54 3.32 -36.47
C ASP A 143 23.27 3.03 -34.98
N VAL A 144 21.98 2.90 -34.65
CA VAL A 144 21.47 2.58 -33.31
C VAL A 144 20.77 1.22 -33.37
N ALA A 145 21.09 0.33 -32.42
CA ALA A 145 20.34 -0.91 -32.26
C ALA A 145 19.33 -0.79 -31.11
N ILE A 146 18.13 -1.30 -31.32
CA ILE A 146 17.12 -1.50 -30.26
C ILE A 146 16.92 -3.00 -30.12
N ILE A 147 17.05 -3.51 -28.89
CA ILE A 147 16.87 -4.93 -28.57
C ILE A 147 15.67 -5.05 -27.62
N ALA A 148 14.68 -5.84 -28.01
CA ALA A 148 13.47 -6.08 -27.21
C ALA A 148 12.94 -7.52 -27.40
N ARG A 149 12.01 -7.94 -26.55
CA ARG A 149 11.33 -9.23 -26.63
C ARG A 149 10.70 -9.46 -28.01
N PRO A 150 10.86 -10.65 -28.62
CA PRO A 150 10.24 -10.95 -29.91
C PRO A 150 8.71 -10.94 -29.85
N GLY A 151 8.06 -10.79 -31.01
CA GLY A 151 6.61 -10.78 -31.15
C GLY A 151 6.00 -9.38 -31.04
N LYS A 152 4.87 -9.26 -30.32
CA LYS A 152 4.07 -8.03 -30.21
C LYS A 152 4.90 -6.81 -29.79
N THR A 153 5.89 -6.96 -28.91
CA THR A 153 6.76 -5.85 -28.47
C THR A 153 7.54 -5.23 -29.62
N LEU A 154 8.11 -6.06 -30.52
CA LEU A 154 8.79 -5.56 -31.71
C LEU A 154 7.83 -4.86 -32.67
N ASP A 155 6.60 -5.36 -32.80
CA ASP A 155 5.58 -4.73 -33.65
C ASP A 155 5.20 -3.33 -33.12
N LEU A 156 5.07 -3.17 -31.80
CA LEU A 156 4.81 -1.87 -31.19
C LEU A 156 5.99 -0.90 -31.37
N ILE A 157 7.23 -1.37 -31.22
CA ILE A 157 8.43 -0.53 -31.44
C ILE A 157 8.57 -0.16 -32.92
N ASP A 158 8.29 -1.09 -33.84
CA ASP A 158 8.22 -0.85 -35.28
C ASP A 158 7.19 0.25 -35.59
N ALA A 159 5.98 0.15 -35.01
CA ALA A 159 4.94 1.16 -35.12
C ALA A 159 5.37 2.53 -34.59
N LEU A 160 6.07 2.59 -33.45
CA LEU A 160 6.64 3.84 -32.93
C LEU A 160 7.66 4.45 -33.91
N CYS A 161 8.58 3.64 -34.42
CA CYS A 161 9.63 4.07 -35.36
C CYS A 161 9.07 4.66 -36.67
N LEU A 162 7.89 4.21 -37.12
CA LEU A 162 7.21 4.76 -38.30
C LEU A 162 6.86 6.25 -38.13
N GLY A 163 6.67 6.73 -36.90
CA GLY A 163 6.39 8.14 -36.59
C GLY A 163 7.62 9.05 -36.64
N HIS A 164 8.83 8.49 -36.67
CA HIS A 164 10.09 9.23 -36.56
C HIS A 164 10.85 9.29 -37.90
N LYS A 165 11.69 10.33 -38.06
CA LYS A 165 12.53 10.51 -39.25
C LYS A 165 13.81 9.66 -39.18
N CYS A 166 13.65 8.33 -39.15
CA CYS A 166 14.78 7.41 -39.20
C CYS A 166 14.66 6.42 -40.37
N ASN A 167 15.79 5.87 -40.79
CA ASN A 167 15.83 4.67 -41.62
C ASN A 167 15.68 3.48 -40.68
N PHE A 168 14.74 2.59 -40.96
CA PHE A 168 14.39 1.52 -40.04
C PHE A 168 14.60 0.14 -40.66
N LYS A 169 15.37 -0.71 -39.98
CA LYS A 169 15.64 -2.09 -40.39
C LYS A 169 15.36 -3.06 -39.25
N ARG A 170 14.28 -3.83 -39.40
CA ARG A 170 13.93 -4.97 -38.55
C ARG A 170 14.61 -6.25 -39.04
N TYR A 171 15.11 -7.05 -38.10
CA TYR A 171 15.86 -8.28 -38.37
C TYR A 171 15.14 -9.58 -37.97
N SER A 172 13.88 -9.49 -37.53
CA SER A 172 13.08 -10.65 -37.14
C SER A 172 11.60 -10.42 -37.47
N GLY A 173 10.92 -11.45 -37.96
CA GLY A 173 9.52 -11.37 -38.37
C GLY A 173 9.27 -10.56 -39.64
N THR A 174 8.00 -10.28 -39.91
CA THR A 174 7.55 -9.43 -41.02
C THR A 174 7.57 -7.96 -40.62
N LYS A 175 7.98 -7.08 -41.54
CA LYS A 175 7.89 -5.63 -41.32
C LYS A 175 6.44 -5.17 -41.47
N LEU A 176 6.00 -4.21 -40.64
CA LEU A 176 4.65 -3.66 -40.71
C LEU A 176 4.37 -2.89 -42.01
N LYS A 177 5.41 -2.32 -42.62
CA LYS A 177 5.33 -1.61 -43.90
C LYS A 177 6.54 -1.94 -44.75
N GLU A 178 6.32 -2.40 -45.98
CA GLU A 178 7.39 -2.50 -46.97
C GLU A 178 7.85 -1.09 -47.35
N ALA A 179 9.16 -0.93 -47.55
CA ALA A 179 9.74 0.36 -47.90
C ALA A 179 9.24 0.79 -49.29
N SER A 180 8.15 1.54 -49.33
CA SER A 180 7.74 2.27 -50.53
C SER A 180 8.87 3.23 -50.88
N GLY A 181 9.55 2.99 -52.00
CA GLY A 181 10.80 3.65 -52.44
C GLY A 181 10.69 5.14 -52.80
N SER A 182 9.90 5.93 -52.07
CA SER A 182 9.72 7.36 -52.32
C SER A 182 10.39 8.23 -51.24
N ASN A 183 11.49 8.87 -51.64
CA ASN A 183 11.92 10.21 -51.22
C ASN A 183 12.16 10.50 -49.72
N LYS A 184 12.96 9.70 -49.00
CA LYS A 184 13.63 10.20 -47.77
C LYS A 184 14.91 10.95 -48.15
N LYS A 185 14.78 12.23 -48.47
CA LYS A 185 15.93 13.15 -48.63
C LYS A 185 16.70 13.22 -47.30
N HIS A 186 18.01 12.94 -47.34
CA HIS A 186 19.01 13.12 -46.28
C HIS A 186 18.61 12.64 -44.87
N VAL A 187 18.33 11.34 -44.69
CA VAL A 187 18.20 10.71 -43.37
C VAL A 187 19.46 9.91 -43.07
N ASN A 188 20.21 10.35 -42.05
CA ASN A 188 21.48 9.75 -41.62
C ASN A 188 21.32 8.83 -40.40
N LEU A 189 20.20 8.94 -39.66
CA LEU A 189 19.90 8.09 -38.51
C LEU A 189 19.31 6.74 -38.97
N ASN A 190 20.02 5.65 -38.66
CA ASN A 190 19.61 4.28 -38.93
C ASN A 190 19.28 3.55 -37.63
N VAL A 191 18.07 3.02 -37.52
CA VAL A 191 17.59 2.25 -36.37
C VAL A 191 17.42 0.79 -36.76
N HIS A 192 18.11 -0.08 -36.04
CA HIS A 192 18.16 -1.53 -36.25
C HIS A 192 17.41 -2.23 -35.12
N LEU A 193 16.32 -2.94 -35.42
CA LEU A 193 15.51 -3.63 -34.42
C LEU A 193 15.82 -5.12 -34.40
N PHE A 194 16.27 -5.62 -33.24
CA PHE A 194 16.66 -7.01 -33.01
C PHE A 194 15.78 -7.67 -31.93
N PRO A 195 15.47 -8.96 -32.07
CA PRO A 195 14.85 -9.72 -30.99
C PRO A 195 15.87 -10.04 -29.89
N SER A 196 15.43 -10.06 -28.63
CA SER A 196 16.30 -10.31 -27.48
C SER A 196 16.90 -11.71 -27.44
N ASP A 197 16.22 -12.71 -28.01
CA ASP A 197 16.74 -14.07 -28.15
C ASP A 197 17.79 -14.20 -29.26
N MET A 198 17.93 -13.19 -30.13
CA MET A 198 18.80 -13.18 -31.31
C MET A 198 18.64 -14.44 -32.20
N LYS A 199 17.47 -15.09 -32.15
CA LYS A 199 17.12 -16.24 -32.98
C LYS A 199 16.42 -15.78 -34.26
N ASN A 200 16.50 -16.59 -35.31
CA ASN A 200 15.80 -16.37 -36.59
C ASN A 200 16.04 -14.98 -37.21
N LEU A 201 17.30 -14.54 -37.25
CA LEU A 201 17.66 -13.28 -37.86
C LEU A 201 17.54 -13.38 -39.40
N THR A 202 16.81 -12.45 -40.01
CA THR A 202 16.59 -12.41 -41.47
C THR A 202 17.84 -12.04 -42.26
N ALA A 203 18.79 -11.35 -41.63
CA ALA A 203 20.07 -10.97 -42.21
C ALA A 203 21.10 -10.77 -41.11
N GLU A 204 22.38 -10.95 -41.44
CA GLU A 204 23.44 -10.57 -40.51
C GLU A 204 23.64 -9.04 -40.49
N PRO A 205 23.96 -8.46 -39.31
CA PRO A 205 24.29 -7.06 -39.20
C PRO A 205 25.64 -6.78 -39.87
N THR A 206 25.64 -5.90 -40.87
CA THR A 206 26.85 -5.52 -41.62
C THR A 206 27.62 -4.37 -40.98
N THR A 207 26.99 -3.62 -40.09
CA THR A 207 27.55 -2.44 -39.41
C THR A 207 27.62 -2.67 -37.91
N ARG A 208 28.65 -2.12 -37.27
CA ARG A 208 28.80 -2.09 -35.81
C ARG A 208 28.00 -0.93 -35.24
N MET A 209 27.37 -1.14 -34.09
CA MET A 209 26.41 -0.18 -33.52
C MET A 209 27.14 0.82 -32.63
N LYS A 210 26.80 2.10 -32.74
CA LYS A 210 27.35 3.15 -31.87
C LYS A 210 26.65 3.15 -30.51
N ILE A 211 25.32 3.01 -30.53
CA ILE A 211 24.48 2.89 -29.34
C ILE A 211 23.63 1.63 -29.44
N ILE A 212 23.53 0.89 -28.34
CA ILE A 212 22.58 -0.22 -28.17
C ILE A 212 21.58 0.17 -27.08
N ILE A 213 20.31 0.25 -27.44
CA ILE A 213 19.21 0.46 -26.51
C ILE A 213 18.63 -0.90 -26.12
N SER A 214 18.78 -1.26 -24.86
CA SER A 214 18.07 -2.39 -24.25
C SER A 214 16.69 -1.89 -23.82
N PHE A 215 15.67 -2.32 -24.55
CA PHE A 215 14.31 -1.86 -24.32
C PHE A 215 13.63 -2.60 -23.17
N ASP A 216 13.99 -3.85 -22.89
CA ASP A 216 13.41 -4.62 -21.78
C ASP A 216 14.44 -5.55 -21.15
N ILE A 217 14.07 -6.09 -19.98
CA ILE A 217 14.92 -7.01 -19.19
C ILE A 217 15.14 -8.38 -19.84
N SER A 218 14.48 -8.67 -20.96
CA SER A 218 14.69 -9.92 -21.69
C SER A 218 16.01 -9.92 -22.48
N CYS A 219 16.61 -8.74 -22.67
CA CYS A 219 17.91 -8.60 -23.32
C CYS A 219 19.03 -9.17 -22.43
N SER A 220 19.68 -10.24 -22.90
CA SER A 220 20.94 -10.70 -22.34
C SER A 220 22.11 -10.01 -23.04
N LEU A 221 22.88 -9.24 -22.28
CA LEU A 221 24.05 -8.54 -22.81
C LEU A 221 25.22 -9.48 -23.13
N ASP A 222 25.24 -10.68 -22.55
CA ASP A 222 26.33 -11.66 -22.69
C ASP A 222 26.14 -12.58 -23.90
N HIS A 223 25.03 -12.41 -24.64
CA HIS A 223 24.76 -13.26 -25.80
C HIS A 223 25.77 -12.98 -26.92
N ASP A 224 26.42 -14.02 -27.46
CA ASP A 224 27.49 -13.93 -28.47
C ASP A 224 27.18 -12.99 -29.64
N LYS A 225 25.95 -13.08 -30.17
CA LYS A 225 25.49 -12.21 -31.27
C LYS A 225 25.37 -10.73 -30.88
N VAL A 226 25.02 -10.43 -29.63
CA VAL A 226 25.02 -9.05 -29.10
C VAL A 226 26.45 -8.56 -28.94
N LEU A 227 27.37 -9.41 -28.48
CA LEU A 227 28.79 -9.07 -28.39
C LEU A 227 29.40 -8.76 -29.77
N LYS A 228 28.98 -9.45 -30.83
CA LYS A 228 29.39 -9.15 -32.22
C LYS A 228 28.92 -7.79 -32.73
N LEU A 229 27.80 -7.27 -32.19
CA LEU A 229 27.29 -5.93 -32.53
C LEU A 229 28.08 -4.81 -31.84
N ARG A 230 28.87 -5.15 -30.80
CA ARG A 230 29.60 -4.19 -29.98
C ARG A 230 31.02 -3.94 -30.48
N ASN A 231 31.44 -2.69 -30.29
CA ASN A 231 32.82 -2.24 -30.28
C ASN A 231 33.20 -1.77 -28.87
N ARG A 232 34.49 -1.51 -28.65
CA ARG A 232 34.97 -0.85 -27.42
C ARG A 232 34.32 0.51 -27.16
N SER A 233 33.86 1.20 -28.21
CA SER A 233 33.16 2.48 -28.10
C SER A 233 31.64 2.40 -28.09
N THR A 234 31.05 1.20 -28.23
CA THR A 234 29.60 1.05 -28.19
C THR A 234 29.09 1.35 -26.79
N ARG A 235 28.11 2.26 -26.68
CA ARG A 235 27.44 2.58 -25.42
C ARG A 235 26.10 1.87 -25.32
N ILE A 236 25.79 1.33 -24.16
CA ILE A 236 24.55 0.60 -23.89
C ILE A 236 23.65 1.50 -23.05
N LEU A 237 22.40 1.65 -23.48
CA LEU A 237 21.37 2.41 -22.78
C LEU A 237 20.22 1.47 -22.42
N ARG A 238 19.99 1.26 -21.12
CA ARG A 238 18.89 0.43 -20.62
C ARG A 238 17.74 1.30 -20.18
N LEU A 239 16.57 1.14 -20.81
CA LEU A 239 15.36 1.82 -20.36
C LEU A 239 14.74 1.01 -19.22
N VAL A 240 14.74 1.54 -18.00
CA VAL A 240 14.31 0.80 -16.81
C VAL A 240 13.28 1.58 -16.02
N PRO A 241 12.03 1.11 -15.91
CA PRO A 241 11.04 1.80 -15.09
C PRO A 241 11.40 1.72 -13.59
N ILE A 242 11.46 2.87 -12.91
CA ILE A 242 11.88 2.94 -11.49
C ILE A 242 10.91 2.13 -10.62
N ASN A 243 11.46 1.44 -9.62
CA ASN A 243 10.72 0.63 -8.63
C ASN A 243 9.84 -0.48 -9.24
N SER A 244 9.97 -0.74 -10.54
CA SER A 244 9.25 -1.80 -11.23
C SER A 244 9.98 -3.14 -11.15
N ILE A 245 9.34 -4.19 -11.63
CA ILE A 245 9.97 -5.51 -11.76
C ILE A 245 11.27 -5.47 -12.55
N GLU A 246 11.42 -4.59 -13.55
CA GLU A 246 12.66 -4.50 -14.32
C GLU A 246 13.81 -3.93 -13.48
N HIS A 247 13.52 -2.92 -12.66
CA HIS A 247 14.51 -2.35 -11.73
C HIS A 247 14.92 -3.38 -10.68
N ILE A 248 13.93 -4.03 -10.07
CA ILE A 248 14.11 -5.06 -9.05
C ILE A 248 14.92 -6.23 -9.57
N ALA A 249 14.51 -6.79 -10.71
CA ALA A 249 15.19 -7.95 -11.28
C ALA A 249 16.59 -7.60 -11.79
N LEU A 250 16.83 -6.39 -12.30
CA LEU A 250 18.18 -5.98 -12.69
C LEU A 250 19.10 -5.87 -11.47
N TYR A 251 18.63 -5.22 -10.39
CA TYR A 251 19.40 -5.08 -9.15
C TYR A 251 19.76 -6.44 -8.52
N TYR A 252 18.79 -7.36 -8.38
CA TYR A 252 19.04 -8.66 -7.77
C TYR A 252 19.84 -9.63 -8.67
N ARG A 253 19.80 -9.46 -10.00
CA ARG A 253 20.66 -10.23 -10.92
C ARG A 253 22.14 -9.90 -10.74
N ASP A 254 22.47 -8.67 -10.39
CA ASP A 254 23.86 -8.24 -10.18
C ASP A 254 24.40 -8.76 -8.84
N LEU A 255 23.53 -9.04 -7.86
CA LEU A 255 23.90 -9.51 -6.52
C LEU A 255 24.00 -11.04 -6.39
N VAL A 256 23.26 -11.81 -7.18
CA VAL A 256 23.09 -13.26 -6.97
C VAL A 256 23.57 -14.05 -8.18
N ALA A 257 24.51 -14.99 -7.95
CA ALA A 257 25.08 -15.83 -8.99
C ALA A 257 24.09 -16.89 -9.53
N THR A 258 23.18 -17.38 -8.69
CA THR A 258 22.20 -18.42 -9.04
C THR A 258 20.78 -17.87 -8.99
N ARG A 259 19.98 -18.14 -10.02
CA ARG A 259 18.55 -17.74 -10.07
C ARG A 259 17.66 -18.69 -9.25
N ASN A 260 18.12 -19.04 -8.05
CA ASN A 260 17.45 -19.99 -7.18
C ASN A 260 16.23 -19.36 -6.49
N TYR A 261 15.33 -20.23 -6.03
CA TYR A 261 14.08 -19.89 -5.36
C TYR A 261 14.25 -18.89 -4.20
N ASN A 262 15.11 -19.23 -3.23
CA ASN A 262 15.31 -18.41 -2.03
C ASN A 262 16.09 -17.12 -2.29
N ASP A 263 17.06 -17.18 -3.19
CA ASP A 263 18.02 -16.11 -3.36
C ASP A 263 17.57 -15.05 -4.38
N TYR A 264 16.71 -15.42 -5.33
CA TYR A 264 16.26 -14.52 -6.40
C TYR A 264 14.74 -14.35 -6.43
N LEU A 265 13.97 -15.43 -6.52
CA LEU A 265 12.51 -15.30 -6.72
C LEU A 265 11.84 -14.62 -5.52
N LYS A 266 12.17 -15.07 -4.30
CA LYS A 266 11.63 -14.53 -3.04
C LYS A 266 11.92 -13.04 -2.82
N PRO A 267 13.16 -12.54 -2.93
CA PRO A 267 13.42 -11.10 -2.77
C PRO A 267 12.82 -10.27 -3.91
N VAL A 268 12.76 -10.80 -5.14
CA VAL A 268 12.15 -10.11 -6.27
C VAL A 268 10.64 -9.95 -6.09
N THR A 269 9.93 -11.01 -5.68
CA THR A 269 8.49 -10.93 -5.42
C THR A 269 8.19 -10.03 -4.22
N ALA A 270 8.98 -10.13 -3.14
CA ALA A 270 8.81 -9.28 -1.96
C ALA A 270 8.97 -7.79 -2.31
N ALA A 271 10.05 -7.45 -3.02
CA ALA A 271 10.29 -6.07 -3.44
C ALA A 271 9.22 -5.55 -4.40
N LEU A 272 8.69 -6.40 -5.30
CA LEU A 272 7.63 -5.98 -6.22
C LEU A 272 6.36 -5.58 -5.47
N VAL A 273 5.95 -6.38 -4.48
CA VAL A 273 4.72 -6.15 -3.72
C VAL A 273 4.85 -4.94 -2.79
N VAL A 274 6.02 -4.72 -2.18
CA VAL A 274 6.23 -3.58 -1.28
C VAL A 274 6.42 -2.27 -2.04
N LEU A 275 7.07 -2.31 -3.22
CA LEU A 275 7.34 -1.10 -4.01
C LEU A 275 6.20 -0.69 -4.96
N ARG A 276 5.11 -1.46 -5.04
CA ARG A 276 4.02 -1.21 -5.99
C ARG A 276 3.43 0.21 -5.88
N ASP A 277 3.27 0.74 -4.67
CA ASP A 277 2.71 2.08 -4.43
C ASP A 277 3.61 3.19 -4.97
N ARG A 278 4.91 2.91 -5.13
CA ARG A 278 5.94 3.85 -5.59
C ARG A 278 6.45 3.51 -7.00
N VAL A 279 5.74 2.63 -7.72
CA VAL A 279 6.15 2.16 -9.03
C VAL A 279 6.13 3.31 -10.05
N GLY A 280 7.22 3.47 -10.81
CA GLY A 280 7.35 4.49 -11.84
C GLY A 280 7.35 5.94 -11.33
N GLN A 281 7.53 6.18 -10.02
CA GLN A 281 7.64 7.53 -9.47
C GLN A 281 9.10 8.00 -9.54
N LEU A 282 9.37 9.02 -10.37
CA LEU A 282 10.71 9.61 -10.47
C LEU A 282 11.07 10.39 -9.20
N PRO A 283 12.32 10.26 -8.70
CA PRO A 283 12.90 11.16 -7.71
C PRO A 283 12.74 12.62 -8.12
N SER A 284 12.53 13.51 -7.14
CA SER A 284 12.29 14.95 -7.38
C SER A 284 13.40 15.60 -8.21
N GLU A 285 14.63 15.15 -8.04
CA GLU A 285 15.83 15.64 -8.75
C GLU A 285 15.79 15.33 -10.26
N LEU A 286 15.21 14.19 -10.66
CA LEU A 286 15.16 13.79 -12.06
C LEU A 286 13.98 14.42 -12.80
N ARG A 287 12.88 14.78 -12.12
CA ARG A 287 11.66 15.30 -12.77
C ARG A 287 11.90 16.45 -13.77
N PRO A 288 12.73 17.47 -13.48
CA PRO A 288 12.99 18.56 -14.43
C PRO A 288 13.61 18.09 -15.75
N ILE A 289 14.46 17.06 -15.71
CA ILE A 289 15.13 16.51 -16.90
C ILE A 289 14.12 15.85 -17.84
N TYR A 290 13.14 15.14 -17.28
CA TYR A 290 12.11 14.44 -18.03
C TYR A 290 11.02 15.39 -18.53
N ASN A 291 10.71 16.45 -17.78
CA ASN A 291 9.80 17.52 -18.23
C ASN A 291 10.36 18.28 -19.43
N LYS A 292 11.69 18.41 -19.53
CA LYS A 292 12.40 18.96 -20.69
C LYS A 292 12.74 17.91 -21.75
N ASN A 293 11.96 16.83 -21.85
CA ASN A 293 12.09 15.77 -22.87
C ASN A 293 13.53 15.24 -23.04
N LEU A 294 14.28 15.10 -21.94
CA LEU A 294 15.66 14.62 -21.91
C LEU A 294 16.67 15.49 -22.69
N GLU A 295 16.38 16.77 -22.95
CA GLU A 295 17.33 17.69 -23.61
C GLU A 295 18.69 17.74 -22.92
N PHE A 296 18.73 17.48 -21.61
CA PHE A 296 19.95 17.34 -20.82
C PHE A 296 20.95 16.31 -21.39
N LEU A 297 20.47 15.25 -22.06
CA LEU A 297 21.30 14.21 -22.68
C LEU A 297 21.91 14.63 -24.03
N THR A 298 21.51 15.78 -24.59
CA THR A 298 21.94 16.23 -25.94
C THR A 298 23.46 16.32 -26.07
N ASN A 299 24.13 16.86 -25.05
CA ASN A 299 25.59 16.99 -25.03
C ASN A 299 26.26 15.61 -25.08
N TRP A 300 25.78 14.67 -24.25
CA TRP A 300 26.29 13.31 -24.23
C TRP A 300 26.01 12.57 -25.54
N LEU A 301 24.79 12.68 -26.08
CA LEU A 301 24.39 12.04 -27.33
C LEU A 301 25.14 12.57 -28.55
N ARG A 302 25.65 13.82 -28.52
CA ARG A 302 26.46 14.37 -29.61
C ARG A 302 27.79 13.61 -29.74
N ASP A 303 28.50 13.43 -28.63
CA ASP A 303 29.81 12.78 -28.55
C ASP A 303 29.91 11.80 -27.34
N PRO A 304 29.34 10.58 -27.44
CA PRO A 304 29.27 9.62 -26.34
C PRO A 304 30.63 9.03 -25.89
N GLU A 305 31.68 9.24 -26.70
CA GLU A 305 33.05 8.80 -26.40
C GLU A 305 33.78 9.78 -25.49
N VAL A 306 33.49 11.09 -25.62
CA VAL A 306 34.21 12.18 -24.95
C VAL A 306 33.46 12.61 -23.68
N ASN A 307 32.14 12.71 -23.75
CA ASN A 307 31.34 13.25 -22.66
C ASN A 307 30.99 12.19 -21.61
N LYS A 308 31.04 12.59 -20.33
CA LYS A 308 30.63 11.76 -19.20
C LYS A 308 29.11 11.59 -19.15
N TRP A 309 28.67 10.45 -18.64
CA TRP A 309 27.25 10.12 -18.53
C TRP A 309 26.62 10.99 -17.45
N PRO A 310 25.52 11.69 -17.77
CA PRO A 310 25.05 12.76 -16.89
C PRO A 310 23.99 12.31 -15.87
N LEU A 311 23.49 11.06 -15.90
CA LEU A 311 22.47 10.58 -14.97
C LEU A 311 23.07 9.66 -13.89
N LEU A 312 22.49 9.68 -12.70
CA LEU A 312 22.83 8.73 -11.63
C LEU A 312 22.50 7.29 -12.01
N ASP A 313 23.21 6.33 -11.40
CA ASP A 313 22.80 4.93 -11.45
C ASP A 313 21.48 4.72 -10.67
N LEU A 314 20.81 3.62 -10.94
CA LEU A 314 19.56 3.24 -10.28
C LEU A 314 19.78 3.03 -8.77
N THR A 315 18.80 3.46 -7.97
CA THR A 315 18.85 3.38 -6.51
C THR A 315 18.83 1.94 -6.02
N SER A 316 19.64 1.61 -5.01
CA SER A 316 19.63 0.27 -4.40
C SER A 316 18.25 -0.09 -3.82
N ILE A 317 17.86 -1.35 -3.97
CA ILE A 317 16.59 -1.88 -3.45
C ILE A 317 16.84 -2.64 -2.15
N PRO A 318 16.15 -2.29 -1.04
CA PRO A 318 16.34 -3.00 0.21
C PRO A 318 15.76 -4.41 0.14
N MET A 319 16.31 -5.30 0.97
CA MET A 319 15.77 -6.65 1.18
C MET A 319 14.51 -6.55 2.05
N TYR A 320 13.39 -7.07 1.55
CA TYR A 320 12.12 -7.07 2.28
C TYR A 320 11.83 -8.42 2.90
N THR A 321 11.21 -8.40 4.09
CA THR A 321 10.81 -9.60 4.82
C THR A 321 9.38 -10.01 4.48
N ALA A 322 8.98 -11.24 4.83
CA ALA A 322 7.60 -11.70 4.69
C ALA A 322 6.60 -10.80 5.44
N SER A 323 7.01 -10.23 6.58
CA SER A 323 6.18 -9.29 7.35
C SER A 323 5.95 -7.97 6.63
N ASP A 324 6.91 -7.51 5.83
CA ASP A 324 6.76 -6.28 5.03
C ASP A 324 5.79 -6.50 3.88
N VAL A 325 5.84 -7.69 3.27
CA VAL A 325 4.90 -8.11 2.22
C VAL A 325 3.48 -8.19 2.76
N GLU A 326 3.28 -8.84 3.90
CA GLU A 326 1.98 -8.92 4.57
C GLU A 326 1.46 -7.52 4.91
N LYS A 327 2.31 -6.65 5.48
CA LYS A 327 1.92 -5.27 5.79
C LYS A 327 1.52 -4.46 4.55
N SER A 328 2.24 -4.63 3.43
CA SER A 328 1.89 -4.00 2.15
C SER A 328 0.53 -4.52 1.67
N LEU A 329 0.32 -5.82 1.67
CA LEU A 329 -0.94 -6.43 1.23
C LEU A 329 -2.14 -6.03 2.11
N LEU A 330 -1.94 -5.87 3.43
CA LEU A 330 -3.01 -5.46 4.36
C LEU A 330 -3.54 -4.05 4.12
N THR A 331 -2.78 -3.15 3.48
CA THR A 331 -3.31 -1.81 3.13
C THR A 331 -4.35 -1.85 2.01
N GLU A 332 -4.47 -2.96 1.25
CA GLU A 332 -5.55 -3.17 0.27
C GLU A 332 -6.88 -3.53 0.94
N VAL A 333 -6.83 -4.12 2.14
CA VAL A 333 -8.02 -4.57 2.86
C VAL A 333 -8.75 -3.38 3.47
N LYS A 334 -9.58 -2.71 2.66
CA LYS A 334 -10.59 -1.78 3.18
C LYS A 334 -11.68 -2.61 3.88
N PHE A 335 -11.74 -2.52 5.20
CA PHE A 335 -12.91 -2.97 5.96
C PHE A 335 -14.10 -2.10 5.55
N ASN A 336 -14.93 -2.58 4.63
CA ASN A 336 -16.24 -1.97 4.38
C ASN A 336 -17.13 -2.29 5.58
N PHE A 337 -17.23 -1.34 6.51
CA PHE A 337 -18.16 -1.40 7.64
C PHE A 337 -19.64 -1.24 7.21
N ASP A 338 -19.89 -0.84 5.96
CA ASP A 338 -21.23 -0.65 5.39
C ASP A 338 -21.84 -1.93 4.79
N ASN A 339 -21.45 -3.12 5.24
CA ASN A 339 -22.19 -4.32 4.89
C ASN A 339 -23.42 -4.43 5.82
N ASP A 340 -24.62 -4.21 5.26
CA ASP A 340 -25.93 -4.46 5.88
C ASP A 340 -26.08 -5.88 6.48
N ASP A 341 -25.17 -6.80 6.17
CA ASP A 341 -25.09 -8.13 6.77
C ASP A 341 -24.72 -8.09 8.27
N PHE A 342 -23.96 -7.08 8.73
CA PHE A 342 -23.64 -6.91 10.16
C PHE A 342 -24.84 -6.38 10.98
N LEU A 343 -25.66 -5.53 10.38
CA LEU A 343 -26.86 -4.98 11.03
C LEU A 343 -27.98 -6.03 11.17
N LYS A 344 -28.04 -7.01 10.25
CA LYS A 344 -29.02 -8.11 10.32
C LYS A 344 -28.66 -9.17 11.37
N GLU A 345 -27.39 -9.32 11.71
CA GLU A 345 -26.96 -10.21 12.80
C GLU A 345 -27.19 -9.59 14.20
N GLU A 346 -27.27 -8.26 14.31
CA GLU A 346 -27.64 -7.57 15.56
C GLU A 346 -29.15 -7.60 15.85
N GLU A 347 -30.01 -7.53 14.82
CA GLU A 347 -31.48 -7.61 15.01
C GLU A 347 -31.99 -9.00 15.46
N THR A 348 -31.17 -10.05 15.37
CA THR A 348 -31.58 -11.43 15.71
C THR A 348 -31.10 -11.93 17.08
N LYS A 349 -30.43 -11.08 17.87
CA LYS A 349 -29.97 -11.43 19.22
C LYS A 349 -30.41 -10.41 20.27
N ASP A 350 -31.71 -10.07 20.27
CA ASP A 350 -32.36 -9.59 21.49
C ASP A 350 -32.71 -10.80 22.36
N ASN A 351 -31.82 -11.13 23.29
CA ASN A 351 -32.14 -11.32 24.71
C ASN A 351 -30.85 -11.56 25.50
N ASP A 352 -30.73 -10.76 26.56
CA ASP A 352 -29.75 -10.84 27.65
C ASP A 352 -28.33 -10.31 27.35
N LEU A 353 -28.13 -9.01 27.61
CA LEU A 353 -27.50 -8.56 28.87
C LEU A 353 -27.45 -7.03 28.93
N ASN A 354 -28.42 -6.46 29.66
CA ASN A 354 -28.37 -5.09 30.15
C ASN A 354 -27.21 -4.95 31.16
N LEU A 355 -26.23 -4.11 30.84
CA LEU A 355 -25.42 -3.42 31.85
C LEU A 355 -25.47 -1.92 31.59
N ASN A 356 -26.48 -1.30 32.19
CA ASN A 356 -26.55 0.13 32.43
C ASN A 356 -25.33 0.60 33.22
N PHE A 357 -24.54 1.51 32.65
CA PHE A 357 -23.84 2.53 33.43
C PHE A 357 -23.95 3.88 32.71
N ASN A 358 -24.98 4.64 33.08
CA ASN A 358 -25.02 6.09 32.87
C ASN A 358 -24.13 6.77 33.92
N PHE A 359 -23.08 7.47 33.48
CA PHE A 359 -22.51 8.59 34.25
C PHE A 359 -21.95 9.67 33.31
N ASN A 360 -22.71 10.76 33.21
CA ASN A 360 -22.34 12.15 32.95
C ASN A 360 -21.11 12.47 32.07
N GLY A 361 -21.40 12.84 30.82
CA GLY A 361 -20.93 14.09 30.22
C GLY A 361 -19.45 14.44 30.39
N LYS A 362 -18.57 13.67 29.73
CA LYS A 362 -17.25 14.07 29.22
C LYS A 362 -16.79 12.98 28.26
N THR A 363 -16.79 13.26 26.96
CA THR A 363 -16.22 12.38 25.93
C THR A 363 -14.70 12.39 26.08
N GLN A 364 -14.16 11.49 26.90
CA GLN A 364 -12.75 11.13 26.86
C GLN A 364 -12.58 9.97 25.86
N MET A 365 -11.85 10.24 24.80
CA MET A 365 -11.22 9.23 23.95
C MET A 365 -10.27 8.41 24.83
N ILE A 366 -10.73 7.27 25.34
CA ILE A 366 -9.85 6.30 26.00
C ILE A 366 -9.25 5.41 24.91
N GLY A 367 -7.92 5.43 24.87
CA GLY A 367 -7.12 4.69 23.90
C GLY A 367 -7.33 3.18 23.97
N HIS A 368 -7.87 2.62 22.89
CA HIS A 368 -7.74 1.21 22.54
C HIS A 368 -6.60 0.95 21.53
N ILE A 369 -5.58 1.84 21.50
CA ILE A 369 -4.27 1.53 20.93
C ILE A 369 -3.39 1.04 22.07
N ILE A 370 -3.52 -0.24 22.39
CA ILE A 370 -2.51 -1.20 22.86
C ILE A 370 -3.30 -2.49 23.05
N GLN A 371 -3.31 -3.35 22.04
CA GLN A 371 -3.63 -4.75 22.29
C GLN A 371 -2.41 -5.38 22.96
N PRO A 372 -2.54 -5.96 24.17
CA PRO A 372 -1.48 -6.75 24.75
C PRO A 372 -1.25 -7.98 23.87
N ARG A 373 0.00 -8.14 23.41
CA ARG A 373 0.49 -9.35 22.76
C ARG A 373 0.42 -10.51 23.75
N PHE A 374 -0.65 -11.29 23.70
CA PHE A 374 -0.62 -12.68 24.15
C PHE A 374 -1.21 -13.57 23.06
N LYS A 375 -0.31 -14.34 22.44
CA LYS A 375 -0.62 -15.45 21.51
C LYS A 375 -1.48 -16.47 22.26
N SER A 376 -2.75 -16.59 21.89
CA SER A 376 -3.53 -17.82 22.02
C SER A 376 -4.06 -18.18 20.64
N LYS A 377 -3.50 -19.26 20.08
CA LYS A 377 -3.86 -19.83 18.79
C LYS A 377 -5.23 -20.51 18.93
N ASN A 378 -6.30 -19.81 18.60
CA ASN A 378 -7.58 -20.45 18.29
C ASN A 378 -7.64 -20.74 16.80
N ASN A 379 -7.66 -22.03 16.49
CA ASN A 379 -7.88 -22.55 15.15
C ASN A 379 -9.35 -22.45 14.79
N LYS A 380 -9.57 -21.90 13.59
CA LYS A 380 -10.74 -22.06 12.71
C LYS A 380 -12.05 -21.47 13.23
N LYS A 381 -12.11 -20.13 13.32
CA LYS A 381 -13.20 -19.45 12.62
C LYS A 381 -12.96 -19.71 11.13
N THR A 382 -13.95 -20.21 10.40
CA THR A 382 -13.91 -20.15 8.93
C THR A 382 -13.67 -18.69 8.58
N ASP A 383 -12.55 -18.41 7.90
CA ASP A 383 -12.21 -17.05 7.53
C ASP A 383 -13.38 -16.45 6.77
N PHE A 384 -13.69 -15.19 7.06
CA PHE A 384 -14.63 -14.37 6.30
C PHE A 384 -14.41 -14.54 4.77
N TYR A 385 -13.16 -14.76 4.37
CA TYR A 385 -12.75 -15.02 2.99
C TYR A 385 -13.12 -16.41 2.44
N GLU A 386 -13.13 -17.48 3.23
CA GLU A 386 -13.63 -18.80 2.81
C GLU A 386 -15.13 -18.74 2.53
N SER A 387 -15.89 -18.04 3.37
CA SER A 387 -17.33 -17.84 3.18
C SER A 387 -17.64 -17.00 1.93
N LYS A 388 -16.89 -15.93 1.66
CA LYS A 388 -17.00 -15.14 0.41
C LYS A 388 -16.59 -15.92 -0.84
N ARG A 389 -15.64 -16.87 -0.72
CA ARG A 389 -15.22 -17.80 -1.80
C ARG A 389 -16.32 -18.75 -2.21
N LEU A 390 -17.08 -19.23 -1.23
CA LEU A 390 -18.26 -20.05 -1.44
C LEU A 390 -19.43 -19.23 -2.03
N GLU A 391 -19.55 -17.94 -1.69
CA GLU A 391 -20.60 -17.04 -2.20
C GLU A 391 -20.41 -16.52 -3.64
N LYS A 392 -19.27 -16.78 -4.32
CA LYS A 392 -19.10 -16.49 -5.77
C LYS A 392 -19.43 -15.05 -6.22
N LYS A 393 -19.33 -14.02 -5.35
CA LYS A 393 -19.62 -12.60 -5.71
C LYS A 393 -18.65 -11.95 -6.72
N TYR A 394 -17.58 -12.64 -7.15
CA TYR A 394 -16.64 -12.15 -8.19
C TYR A 394 -17.10 -12.45 -9.62
N LEU A 395 -18.08 -13.33 -9.79
CA LEU A 395 -18.61 -13.73 -11.10
C LEU A 395 -19.59 -12.71 -11.68
N SER A 396 -20.04 -11.71 -10.92
CA SER A 396 -20.97 -10.66 -11.38
C SER A 396 -20.28 -9.44 -12.01
N ASN A 397 -18.97 -9.48 -12.22
CA ASN A 397 -18.27 -8.45 -12.98
C ASN A 397 -18.39 -8.76 -14.48
N GLU A 398 -19.01 -7.88 -15.27
CA GLU A 398 -19.27 -8.09 -16.71
C GLU A 398 -17.99 -8.15 -17.58
N LEU A 399 -16.81 -7.97 -16.99
CA LEU A 399 -15.49 -8.03 -17.64
C LEU A 399 -14.85 -9.43 -17.66
N ASN A 400 -15.53 -10.47 -17.16
CA ASN A 400 -14.93 -11.79 -16.89
C ASN A 400 -15.02 -12.84 -18.04
N SER A 401 -15.08 -12.43 -19.31
CA SER A 401 -15.13 -13.40 -20.40
C SER A 401 -13.82 -14.18 -20.64
N ASP A 402 -12.66 -13.68 -20.19
CA ASP A 402 -11.34 -14.27 -20.49
C ASP A 402 -10.45 -14.57 -19.26
N SER A 403 -11.04 -15.02 -18.15
CA SER A 403 -10.30 -15.49 -16.96
C SER A 403 -9.36 -16.69 -17.21
N LYS A 404 -9.45 -17.32 -18.39
CA LYS A 404 -8.61 -18.43 -18.85
C LYS A 404 -7.15 -18.05 -19.09
N GLN A 405 -6.89 -16.90 -19.70
CA GLN A 405 -5.51 -16.43 -19.95
C GLN A 405 -4.85 -15.92 -18.67
N VAL A 406 -5.69 -15.46 -17.72
CA VAL A 406 -5.27 -14.79 -16.50
C VAL A 406 -4.93 -15.80 -15.38
N THR A 407 -5.58 -16.97 -15.35
CA THR A 407 -5.41 -17.95 -14.26
C THR A 407 -4.76 -19.29 -14.66
N GLY A 408 -4.67 -19.63 -15.95
CA GLY A 408 -3.91 -20.80 -16.43
C GLY A 408 -4.51 -22.18 -16.14
N ILE A 409 -5.71 -22.30 -15.56
CA ILE A 409 -6.31 -23.60 -15.20
C ILE A 409 -7.17 -24.15 -16.36
N SER A 410 -6.84 -25.34 -16.88
CA SER A 410 -7.50 -26.01 -18.01
C SER A 410 -8.70 -26.91 -17.60
N LYS A 411 -9.63 -27.15 -18.55
CA LYS A 411 -11.00 -27.65 -18.35
C LYS A 411 -11.18 -29.20 -18.33
N GLU A 412 -10.13 -29.99 -18.29
CA GLU A 412 -10.21 -31.45 -18.58
C GLU A 412 -10.19 -32.35 -17.34
N ILE A 413 -11.14 -32.18 -16.42
CA ILE A 413 -11.39 -33.20 -15.39
C ILE A 413 -12.83 -33.70 -15.52
N ALA A 414 -12.95 -34.99 -15.85
CA ALA A 414 -14.20 -35.67 -16.19
C ALA A 414 -15.17 -35.76 -14.99
N MET A 415 -16.47 -35.59 -15.29
CA MET A 415 -17.58 -35.51 -14.32
C MET A 415 -17.74 -36.75 -13.41
N ASP A 416 -17.24 -37.93 -13.80
CA ASP A 416 -17.38 -39.16 -13.01
C ASP A 416 -16.47 -39.21 -11.77
N GLN A 417 -15.36 -38.46 -11.76
CA GLN A 417 -14.50 -38.32 -10.59
C GLN A 417 -15.07 -37.34 -9.56
N ILE A 418 -16.00 -36.48 -9.97
CA ILE A 418 -16.62 -35.48 -9.08
C ILE A 418 -17.57 -36.16 -8.09
N LEU A 419 -18.26 -37.24 -8.50
CA LEU A 419 -19.20 -37.94 -7.62
C LEU A 419 -18.49 -38.72 -6.50
N THR A 420 -17.38 -39.40 -6.83
CA THR A 420 -16.53 -40.10 -5.85
C THR A 420 -15.77 -39.14 -4.95
N HIS A 421 -15.27 -38.03 -5.50
CA HIS A 421 -14.64 -36.98 -4.72
C HIS A 421 -15.63 -36.26 -3.78
N THR A 422 -16.89 -36.08 -4.19
CA THR A 422 -17.92 -35.46 -3.34
C THR A 422 -18.25 -36.33 -2.13
N LEU A 423 -18.38 -37.65 -2.33
CA LEU A 423 -18.62 -38.59 -1.22
C LEU A 423 -17.41 -38.70 -0.28
N VAL A 424 -16.20 -38.80 -0.82
CA VAL A 424 -14.97 -38.81 -0.02
C VAL A 424 -14.80 -37.48 0.73
N SER A 425 -15.14 -36.36 0.11
CA SER A 425 -15.12 -35.03 0.74
C SER A 425 -16.13 -34.95 1.89
N GLN A 426 -17.37 -35.42 1.70
CA GLN A 426 -18.38 -35.45 2.76
C GLN A 426 -17.98 -36.36 3.92
N PHE A 427 -17.37 -37.50 3.64
CA PHE A 427 -16.90 -38.42 4.66
C PHE A 427 -15.73 -37.82 5.45
N ASN A 428 -14.76 -37.23 4.76
CA ASN A 428 -13.65 -36.53 5.38
C ASN A 428 -14.12 -35.33 6.22
N GLN A 429 -15.14 -34.61 5.75
CA GLN A 429 -15.73 -33.50 6.51
C GLN A 429 -16.36 -34.01 7.82
N LYS A 430 -17.10 -35.12 7.78
CA LYS A 430 -17.67 -35.72 8.99
C LYS A 430 -16.62 -36.27 9.95
N LEU A 431 -15.51 -36.78 9.42
CA LEU A 431 -14.40 -37.27 10.22
C LEU A 431 -13.62 -36.10 10.85
N GLU A 432 -13.45 -34.98 10.13
CA GLU A 432 -12.92 -33.74 10.68
C GLU A 432 -13.83 -33.15 11.77
N ASP A 433 -15.15 -33.15 11.57
CA ASP A 433 -16.12 -32.71 12.58
C ASP A 433 -15.97 -33.52 13.87
N PHE A 434 -15.83 -34.85 13.75
CA PHE A 434 -15.66 -35.74 14.89
C PHE A 434 -14.31 -35.55 15.61
N ILE A 435 -13.22 -35.35 14.85
CA ILE A 435 -11.91 -35.04 15.41
C ILE A 435 -11.93 -33.67 16.11
N LEU A 436 -12.66 -32.69 15.56
CA LEU A 436 -12.82 -31.38 16.16
C LEU A 436 -13.55 -31.47 17.50
N LEU A 437 -14.65 -32.24 17.55
CA LEU A 437 -15.42 -32.45 18.77
C LEU A 437 -14.59 -33.14 19.86
N ASN A 438 -13.78 -34.14 19.51
CA ASN A 438 -12.86 -34.77 20.46
C ASN A 438 -11.79 -33.79 20.97
N LYS A 439 -11.25 -32.93 20.10
CA LYS A 439 -10.29 -31.91 20.51
C LYS A 439 -10.92 -30.84 21.40
N GLU A 440 -12.19 -30.52 21.19
CA GLU A 440 -12.94 -29.61 22.04
C GLU A 440 -13.13 -30.19 23.44
N LEU A 441 -13.51 -31.46 23.54
CA LEU A 441 -13.56 -32.20 24.81
C LEU A 441 -12.19 -32.20 25.53
N GLU A 442 -11.11 -32.54 24.83
CA GLU A 442 -9.76 -32.48 25.43
C GLU A 442 -9.37 -31.07 25.87
N SER A 443 -9.83 -30.03 25.15
CA SER A 443 -9.55 -28.64 25.50
C SER A 443 -10.30 -28.20 26.75
N PHE A 444 -11.53 -28.70 26.93
CA PHE A 444 -12.33 -28.47 28.13
C PHE A 444 -11.63 -29.07 29.35
N ASP A 445 -11.16 -30.32 29.27
CA ASP A 445 -10.44 -30.97 30.36
C ASP A 445 -9.16 -30.19 30.73
N ARG A 446 -8.40 -29.75 29.72
CA ARG A 446 -7.19 -28.93 29.95
C ARG A 446 -7.50 -27.58 30.58
N PHE A 447 -8.57 -26.92 30.16
CA PHE A 447 -8.97 -25.63 30.73
C PHE A 447 -9.46 -25.80 32.17
N TYR A 448 -10.19 -26.86 32.45
CA TYR A 448 -10.63 -27.22 33.80
C TYR A 448 -9.43 -27.45 34.73
N ASP A 449 -8.41 -28.19 34.28
CA ASP A 449 -7.18 -28.41 35.03
C ASP A 449 -6.37 -27.13 35.23
N ALA A 450 -6.24 -26.30 34.19
CA ALA A 450 -5.55 -25.01 34.27
C ALA A 450 -6.26 -24.04 35.23
N HIS A 451 -7.59 -24.00 35.21
CA HIS A 451 -8.39 -23.20 36.12
C HIS A 451 -8.20 -23.65 37.57
N ASN A 452 -8.24 -24.96 37.83
CA ASN A 452 -8.00 -25.50 39.16
C ASN A 452 -6.57 -25.23 39.66
N ASN A 453 -5.57 -25.27 38.79
CA ASN A 453 -4.20 -24.89 39.15
C ASN A 453 -4.08 -23.39 39.43
N GLY A 454 -4.74 -22.54 38.64
CA GLY A 454 -4.80 -21.10 38.90
C GLY A 454 -5.44 -20.77 40.24
N ILE A 455 -6.53 -21.46 40.61
CA ILE A 455 -7.15 -21.31 41.94
C ILE A 455 -6.17 -21.70 43.06
N ARG A 456 -5.41 -22.80 42.90
CA ARG A 456 -4.41 -23.21 43.88
C ARG A 456 -3.28 -22.18 44.03
N GLU A 457 -2.84 -21.59 42.94
CA GLU A 457 -1.80 -20.55 42.93
C GLU A 457 -2.30 -19.24 43.56
N VAL A 458 -3.54 -18.85 43.31
CA VAL A 458 -4.18 -17.71 43.99
C VAL A 458 -4.30 -17.96 45.49
N LEU A 459 -4.64 -19.20 45.91
CA LEU A 459 -4.70 -19.55 47.31
C LEU A 459 -3.33 -19.55 47.98
N SER A 460 -2.28 -20.03 47.32
CA SER A 460 -0.92 -20.04 47.87
C SER A 460 -0.34 -18.63 47.98
N THR A 461 -0.54 -17.79 46.96
CA THR A 461 -0.14 -16.37 46.99
C THR A 461 -0.89 -15.59 48.06
N ASN A 462 -2.19 -15.80 48.23
CA ASN A 462 -2.94 -15.19 49.33
C ASN A 462 -2.41 -15.64 50.69
N GLN A 463 -2.04 -16.92 50.85
CA GLN A 463 -1.39 -17.38 52.08
C GLN A 463 -0.04 -16.70 52.33
N GLN A 464 0.78 -16.50 51.29
CA GLN A 464 2.04 -15.75 51.41
C GLN A 464 1.81 -14.29 51.80
N ILE A 465 0.86 -13.61 51.15
CA ILE A 465 0.49 -12.23 51.49
C ILE A 465 0.05 -12.14 52.94
N MET A 466 -0.75 -13.09 53.44
CA MET A 466 -1.17 -13.11 54.84
C MET A 466 0.00 -13.28 55.82
N ILE A 467 1.01 -14.08 55.45
CA ILE A 467 2.23 -14.23 56.25
C ILE A 467 3.03 -12.91 56.26
N GLU A 468 3.25 -12.32 55.09
CA GLU A 468 3.98 -11.05 54.97
C GLU A 468 3.28 -9.91 55.72
N LEU A 469 1.94 -9.86 55.67
CA LEU A 469 1.15 -8.86 56.36
C LEU A 469 1.28 -9.01 57.88
N ALA A 470 1.26 -10.25 58.39
CA ALA A 470 1.51 -10.53 59.81
C ALA A 470 2.94 -10.14 60.24
N GLU A 471 3.95 -10.37 59.39
CA GLU A 471 5.33 -9.93 59.65
C GLU A 471 5.45 -8.40 59.67
N GLN A 472 4.80 -7.70 58.75
CA GLN A 472 4.78 -6.24 58.71
C GLN A 472 4.04 -5.64 59.92
N GLU A 473 2.96 -6.26 60.37
CA GLU A 473 2.27 -5.86 61.60
C GLU A 473 3.17 -6.02 62.83
N LEU A 474 3.95 -7.09 62.90
CA LEU A 474 4.92 -7.30 63.99
C LEU A 474 6.01 -6.23 63.97
N LEU A 475 6.60 -5.95 62.81
CA LEU A 475 7.60 -4.89 62.64
C LEU A 475 7.04 -3.49 62.95
N SER A 476 5.80 -3.22 62.53
CA SER A 476 5.10 -1.98 62.84
C SER A 476 4.90 -1.83 64.35
N ASN A 477 4.50 -2.90 65.03
CA ASN A 477 4.36 -2.93 66.49
C ASN A 477 5.71 -2.71 67.19
N GLU A 478 6.81 -3.32 66.74
CA GLU A 478 8.15 -3.07 67.29
C GLU A 478 8.59 -1.61 67.08
N ARG A 479 8.37 -1.05 65.90
CA ARG A 479 8.64 0.36 65.61
C ARG A 479 7.80 1.28 66.49
N SER A 480 6.52 0.96 66.69
CA SER A 480 5.63 1.74 67.56
C SER A 480 6.12 1.73 69.01
N LYS A 481 6.59 0.59 69.53
CA LYS A 481 7.22 0.48 70.85
C LYS A 481 8.46 1.36 70.94
N LYS A 482 9.35 1.30 69.94
CA LYS A 482 10.55 2.15 69.90
C LYS A 482 10.22 3.64 69.83
N ILE A 483 9.17 4.02 69.11
CA ILE A 483 8.67 5.40 69.09
C ILE A 483 8.16 5.81 70.48
N THR A 484 7.43 4.94 71.18
CA THR A 484 6.98 5.23 72.55
C THR A 484 8.15 5.39 73.53
N GLU A 485 9.18 4.54 73.44
CA GLU A 485 10.39 4.65 74.25
C GLU A 485 11.14 5.95 73.98
N LEU A 486 11.31 6.32 72.71
CA LEU A 486 11.95 7.60 72.33
C LEU A 486 11.12 8.80 72.81
N ASN A 487 9.80 8.73 72.73
CA ASN A 487 8.93 9.78 73.25
C ASN A 487 9.05 9.92 74.77
N GLU A 488 9.19 8.81 75.50
CA GLU A 488 9.44 8.83 76.95
C GLU A 488 10.82 9.46 77.26
N GLN A 489 11.86 9.13 76.48
CA GLN A 489 13.17 9.78 76.60
C GLN A 489 13.12 11.27 76.31
N ILE A 490 12.37 11.69 75.26
CA ILE A 490 12.15 13.11 74.94
C ILE A 490 11.42 13.80 76.10
N SER A 491 10.44 13.15 76.73
CA SER A 491 9.76 13.70 77.91
C SER A 491 10.72 13.89 79.07
N LYS A 492 11.53 12.87 79.40
CA LYS A 492 12.56 12.97 80.46
C LYS A 492 13.58 14.07 80.18
N LEU A 493 14.00 14.22 78.92
CA LEU A 493 14.91 15.30 78.52
C LEU A 493 14.23 16.67 78.61
N LYS A 494 12.96 16.79 78.22
CA LYS A 494 12.20 18.04 78.42
C LYS A 494 12.08 18.38 79.89
N ASP A 495 11.77 17.41 80.75
CA ASP A 495 11.68 17.61 82.20
C ASP A 495 13.03 18.07 82.76
N SER A 496 14.14 17.43 82.37
CA SER A 496 15.50 17.85 82.76
C SER A 496 15.86 19.25 82.25
N VAL A 497 15.43 19.60 81.03
CA VAL A 497 15.61 20.96 80.49
C VAL A 497 14.80 21.97 81.30
N THR A 498 13.56 21.66 81.67
CA THR A 498 12.74 22.54 82.52
C THR A 498 13.31 22.66 83.94
N GLU A 499 13.84 21.58 84.50
CA GLU A 499 14.50 21.59 85.82
C GLU A 499 15.76 22.47 85.77
N LYS A 500 16.61 22.30 84.75
CA LYS A 500 17.78 23.16 84.53
C LYS A 500 17.41 24.61 84.25
N GLN A 501 16.34 24.88 83.50
CA GLN A 501 15.81 26.22 83.29
C GLN A 501 15.33 26.84 84.62
N SER A 502 14.63 26.08 85.45
CA SER A 502 14.19 26.53 86.78
C SER A 502 15.37 26.74 87.73
N ALA A 503 16.43 25.94 87.63
CA ALA A 503 17.66 26.11 88.40
C ALA A 503 18.41 27.38 87.95
N ILE A 504 18.47 27.63 86.64
CA ILE A 504 19.01 28.89 86.09
C ILE A 504 18.16 30.07 86.60
N GLU A 505 16.83 29.99 86.57
CA GLU A 505 15.95 31.04 87.11
C GLU A 505 16.16 31.26 88.62
N LYS A 506 16.38 30.21 89.40
CA LYS A 506 16.72 30.32 90.83
C LYS A 506 18.07 31.00 91.05
N ILE A 507 19.11 30.60 90.32
CA ILE A 507 20.45 31.24 90.39
C ILE A 507 20.35 32.73 90.01
N ILE A 508 19.55 33.06 88.99
CA ILE A 508 19.27 34.46 88.60
C ILE A 508 18.62 35.23 89.77
N SER A 509 17.75 34.58 90.56
CA SER A 509 17.01 35.21 91.66
C SER A 509 17.76 35.29 93.00
N GLU A 510 18.64 34.33 93.32
CA GLU A 510 19.24 34.19 94.66
C GLU A 510 20.74 34.57 94.74
N GLU A 511 21.54 34.37 93.68
CA GLU A 511 23.01 34.50 93.74
C GLU A 511 23.62 35.65 92.92
N VAL A 512 22.81 36.45 92.20
CA VAL A 512 23.32 37.68 91.58
C VAL A 512 23.28 38.81 92.61
N PRO A 513 24.43 39.36 93.06
CA PRO A 513 24.45 40.54 93.92
C PRO A 513 23.70 41.67 93.22
N LYS A 514 22.90 42.45 93.96
CA LYS A 514 22.13 43.63 93.50
C LYS A 514 23.03 44.78 93.00
N ALA A 515 23.96 44.51 92.09
CA ALA A 515 24.63 45.48 91.26
C ALA A 515 23.78 45.64 90.00
N GLU A 516 23.10 46.79 89.84
CA GLU A 516 22.14 47.06 88.77
C GLU A 516 22.64 46.71 87.35
N GLY A 517 23.95 46.79 87.11
CA GLY A 517 24.55 46.46 85.82
C GLY A 517 24.50 44.96 85.46
N ALA A 518 24.73 44.07 86.45
CA ALA A 518 24.82 42.64 86.19
C ALA A 518 23.43 42.02 85.94
N GLN A 519 22.40 42.44 86.69
CA GLN A 519 21.02 42.02 86.44
C GLN A 519 20.51 42.53 85.09
N ARG A 520 20.79 43.79 84.73
CA ARG A 520 20.41 44.33 83.41
C ARG A 520 21.07 43.57 82.26
N TRP A 521 22.36 43.25 82.38
CA TRP A 521 23.06 42.47 81.35
C TRP A 521 22.48 41.06 81.21
N LEU A 522 22.21 40.36 82.32
CA LEU A 522 21.71 38.99 82.30
C LEU A 522 20.27 38.90 81.77
N THR A 523 19.40 39.82 82.17
CA THR A 523 18.04 39.92 81.60
C THR A 523 18.07 40.27 80.12
N ALA A 524 18.98 41.15 79.70
CA ALA A 524 19.18 41.47 78.29
C ALA A 524 19.71 40.25 77.51
N ASP A 525 20.63 39.45 78.08
CA ASP A 525 21.17 38.26 77.40
C ASP A 525 20.12 37.16 77.23
N VAL A 526 19.29 36.90 78.25
CA VAL A 526 18.14 35.98 78.14
C VAL A 526 17.14 36.47 77.09
N GLN A 527 16.87 37.77 77.04
CA GLN A 527 16.01 38.36 75.99
C GLN A 527 16.64 38.24 74.60
N ILE A 528 17.95 38.46 74.46
CA ILE A 528 18.68 38.31 73.20
C ILE A 528 18.59 36.87 72.71
N GLN A 529 18.75 35.87 73.59
CA GLN A 529 18.63 34.46 73.20
C GLN A 529 17.20 34.12 72.75
N ARG A 530 16.17 34.55 73.49
CA ARG A 530 14.76 34.37 73.08
C ARG A 530 14.46 35.02 71.74
N LEU A 531 14.94 36.25 71.53
CA LEU A 531 14.77 36.96 70.27
C LEU A 531 15.52 36.27 69.12
N LYS A 532 16.72 35.72 69.35
CA LYS A 532 17.45 34.92 68.34
C LYS A 532 16.69 33.67 67.94
N GLU A 533 16.11 32.94 68.89
CA GLU A 533 15.28 31.76 68.60
C GLU A 533 14.01 32.13 67.81
N GLU A 534 13.37 33.24 68.15
CA GLU A 534 12.21 33.75 67.41
C GLU A 534 12.58 34.19 66.00
N ILE A 535 13.70 34.90 65.83
CA ILE A 535 14.22 35.31 64.51
C ILE A 535 14.47 34.09 63.65
N GLU A 536 15.08 33.02 64.18
CA GLU A 536 15.38 31.84 63.38
C GLU A 536 14.12 31.05 63.01
N LYS A 537 13.13 30.96 63.92
CA LYS A 537 11.81 30.39 63.62
C LYS A 537 11.10 31.18 62.52
N VAL A 538 11.12 32.51 62.57
CA VAL A 538 10.51 33.37 61.55
C VAL A 538 11.26 33.24 60.23
N ARG A 539 12.59 33.20 60.25
CA ARG A 539 13.42 33.03 59.06
C ARG A 539 13.09 31.74 58.32
N LEU A 540 13.01 30.61 59.02
CA LEU A 540 12.64 29.33 58.42
C LEU A 540 11.22 29.38 57.79
N LYS A 541 10.27 30.04 58.44
CA LYS A 541 8.91 30.24 57.88
C LYS A 541 8.90 31.14 56.65
N VAL A 542 9.74 32.19 56.62
CA VAL A 542 9.85 33.10 55.48
C VAL A 542 10.53 32.40 54.30
N GLU A 543 11.56 31.58 54.55
CA GLU A 543 12.22 30.79 53.52
C GLU A 543 11.26 29.74 52.92
N SER A 544 10.47 29.04 53.74
CA SER A 544 9.47 28.09 53.26
C SER A 544 8.34 28.76 52.47
N ALA A 545 7.82 29.91 52.94
CA ALA A 545 6.81 30.66 52.21
C ALA A 545 7.37 31.26 50.90
N GLY A 546 8.66 31.62 50.88
CA GLY A 546 9.36 32.14 49.71
C GLY A 546 9.53 31.10 48.61
N SER A 547 9.87 29.85 48.97
CA SER A 547 9.98 28.75 48.00
C SER A 547 8.61 28.36 47.43
N GLU A 548 7.58 28.29 48.27
CA GLU A 548 6.21 28.03 47.86
C GLU A 548 5.69 29.11 46.91
N ARG A 549 5.90 30.39 47.23
CA ARG A 549 5.50 31.50 46.35
C ARG A 549 6.19 31.43 44.98
N LYS A 550 7.48 31.08 44.92
CA LYS A 550 8.20 30.90 43.64
C LYS A 550 7.60 29.77 42.81
N TYR A 551 7.30 28.64 43.44
CA TYR A 551 6.67 27.51 42.78
C TYR A 551 5.28 27.89 42.22
N MET A 552 4.47 28.55 43.03
CA MET A 552 3.11 28.99 42.64
C MET A 552 3.14 30.01 41.49
N LEU A 553 4.14 30.89 41.43
CA LEU A 553 4.30 31.82 40.30
C LEU A 553 4.62 31.09 38.99
N ILE A 554 5.54 30.13 39.03
CA ILE A 554 5.90 29.32 37.85
C ILE A 554 4.69 28.52 37.37
N GLU A 555 3.93 27.93 38.29
CA GLU A 555 2.77 27.12 37.94
C GLU A 555 1.62 27.97 37.39
N ARG A 556 1.43 29.19 37.92
CA ARG A 556 0.50 30.16 37.34
C ARG A 556 0.90 30.53 35.92
N ASP A 557 2.17 30.80 35.68
CA ASP A 557 2.66 31.21 34.35
C ASP A 557 2.50 30.07 33.32
N ARG A 558 2.72 28.81 33.74
CA ARG A 558 2.42 27.62 32.93
C ARG A 558 0.93 27.47 32.63
N ALA A 559 0.08 27.68 33.63
CA ALA A 559 -1.36 27.61 33.45
C ALA A 559 -1.85 28.69 32.46
N THR A 560 -1.31 29.91 32.55
CA THR A 560 -1.66 30.98 31.60
C THR A 560 -1.24 30.65 30.17
N GLN A 561 -0.03 30.09 29.97
CA GLN A 561 0.42 29.65 28.64
C GLN A 561 -0.47 28.52 28.09
N SER A 562 -0.80 27.53 28.92
CA SER A 562 -1.68 26.43 28.51
C SER A 562 -3.09 26.91 28.15
N MET A 563 -3.60 27.94 28.83
CA MET A 563 -4.89 28.54 28.47
C MET A 563 -4.81 29.28 27.13
N GLU A 564 -3.76 30.06 26.89
CA GLU A 564 -3.56 30.77 25.61
C GLU A 564 -3.44 29.80 24.44
N ASP A 565 -2.69 28.70 24.59
CA ASP A 565 -2.55 27.68 23.57
C ASP A 565 -3.87 26.93 23.32
N SER A 566 -4.63 26.62 24.39
CA SER A 566 -5.95 25.99 24.26
C SER A 566 -6.94 26.90 23.53
N VAL A 567 -6.94 28.20 23.82
CA VAL A 567 -7.81 29.17 23.12
C VAL A 567 -7.45 29.21 21.63
N ARG A 568 -6.15 29.27 21.28
CA ARG A 568 -5.70 29.25 19.89
C ARG A 568 -6.16 27.99 19.15
N GLU A 569 -6.02 26.81 19.76
CA GLU A 569 -6.47 25.55 19.16
C GLU A 569 -8.00 25.52 18.99
N THR A 570 -8.76 26.06 19.95
CA THR A 570 -10.23 26.14 19.81
C THR A 570 -10.66 27.07 18.68
N GLU A 571 -9.98 28.20 18.48
CA GLU A 571 -10.25 29.13 17.38
C GLU A 571 -9.94 28.50 16.01
N GLU A 572 -8.83 27.76 15.89
CA GLU A 572 -8.49 27.04 14.67
C GLU A 572 -9.52 25.94 14.34
N LYS A 573 -9.93 25.15 15.33
CA LYS A 573 -10.97 24.13 15.12
C LYS A 573 -12.33 24.74 14.80
N GLN A 574 -12.67 25.88 15.39
CA GLN A 574 -13.92 26.57 15.06
C GLN A 574 -13.94 27.05 13.61
N LYS A 575 -12.83 27.61 13.10
CA LYS A 575 -12.69 27.97 11.68
C LYS A 575 -12.86 26.76 10.76
N GLN A 576 -12.27 25.62 11.10
CA GLN A 576 -12.43 24.39 10.31
C GLN A 576 -13.87 23.89 10.30
N ILE A 577 -14.58 23.97 11.43
CA ILE A 577 -16.00 23.60 11.51
C ILE A 577 -16.85 24.52 10.61
N ASP A 578 -16.58 25.82 10.60
CA ASP A 578 -17.33 26.77 9.79
C ASP A 578 -17.08 26.56 8.29
N GLU A 579 -15.83 26.27 7.88
CA GLU A 579 -15.51 25.88 6.50
C GLU A 579 -16.21 24.59 6.06
N LEU A 580 -16.26 23.59 6.94
CA LEU A 580 -16.95 22.33 6.65
C LEU A 580 -18.46 22.52 6.54
N ARG A 581 -19.05 23.37 7.40
CA ARG A 581 -20.48 23.72 7.31
C ARG A 581 -20.82 24.39 5.98
N GLN A 582 -19.99 25.33 5.52
CA GLN A 582 -20.16 25.96 4.20
C GLN A 582 -20.08 24.95 3.06
N LYS A 583 -19.13 24.00 3.12
CA LYS A 583 -19.03 22.92 2.12
C LYS A 583 -20.26 21.99 2.13
N ILE A 584 -20.79 21.67 3.32
CA ILE A 584 -22.00 20.85 3.45
C ILE A 584 -23.23 21.58 2.89
N GLU A 585 -23.38 22.88 3.14
CA GLU A 585 -24.48 23.67 2.57
C GLU A 585 -24.40 23.77 1.05
N ALA A 586 -23.20 23.97 0.49
CA ALA A 586 -23.00 23.96 -0.96
C ALA A 586 -23.40 22.61 -1.59
N LEU A 587 -23.01 21.50 -0.97
CA LEU A 587 -23.36 20.14 -1.44
C LEU A 587 -24.86 19.84 -1.31
N LYS A 588 -25.54 20.37 -0.29
CA LYS A 588 -27.01 20.22 -0.15
C LYS A 588 -27.77 20.94 -1.26
N LEU A 589 -27.32 22.12 -1.66
CA LEU A 589 -27.92 22.90 -2.76
C LEU A 589 -27.75 22.23 -4.13
N GLU A 590 -26.63 21.54 -4.38
CA GLU A 590 -26.41 20.79 -5.62
C GLU A 590 -27.17 19.45 -5.67
N SER A 591 -27.38 18.78 -4.52
CA SER A 591 -28.00 17.44 -4.47
C SER A 591 -29.52 17.42 -4.70
N ASP A 592 -30.26 18.47 -4.32
CA ASP A 592 -31.73 18.43 -4.36
C ASP A 592 -32.32 18.75 -5.75
N GLY A 593 -31.58 19.46 -6.61
CA GLY A 593 -32.03 19.80 -7.96
C GLY A 593 -31.95 18.63 -8.95
N ASP A 594 -30.81 17.93 -8.96
CA ASP A 594 -30.53 16.89 -9.96
C ASP A 594 -31.23 15.56 -9.64
N LYS A 595 -31.34 15.20 -8.35
CA LYS A 595 -32.01 13.95 -7.93
C LYS A 595 -33.52 13.98 -8.14
N LEU A 596 -34.15 15.15 -8.02
CA LEU A 596 -35.60 15.29 -8.26
C LEU A 596 -35.94 15.09 -9.75
N GLN A 597 -35.09 15.62 -10.65
CA GLN A 597 -35.25 15.39 -12.09
C GLN A 597 -34.99 13.93 -12.49
N GLU A 598 -33.99 13.28 -11.92
CA GLU A 598 -33.74 11.86 -12.16
C GLU A 598 -34.88 10.96 -11.65
N LEU A 599 -35.45 11.27 -10.47
CA LEU A 599 -36.60 10.55 -9.93
C LEU A 599 -37.87 10.71 -10.78
N GLU A 600 -38.14 11.91 -11.30
CA GLU A 600 -39.27 12.11 -12.21
C GLU A 600 -39.09 11.40 -13.55
N GLN A 601 -37.87 11.35 -14.08
CA GLN A 601 -37.57 10.61 -15.30
C GLN A 601 -37.67 9.10 -15.10
N SER A 602 -37.15 8.60 -13.97
CA SER A 602 -37.26 7.20 -13.53
C SER A 602 -38.72 6.77 -13.37
N ARG A 603 -39.55 7.59 -12.71
CA ARG A 603 -40.97 7.32 -12.52
C ARG A 603 -41.74 7.25 -13.85
N LYS A 604 -41.49 8.19 -14.77
CA LYS A 604 -42.10 8.17 -16.12
C LYS A 604 -41.69 6.94 -16.93
N ALA A 605 -40.44 6.49 -16.80
CA ALA A 605 -39.98 5.26 -17.44
C ALA A 605 -40.70 4.03 -16.87
N TYR A 606 -40.88 3.97 -15.55
CA TYR A 606 -41.58 2.87 -14.88
C TYR A 606 -43.06 2.80 -15.30
N GLU A 607 -43.79 3.92 -15.29
CA GLU A 607 -45.20 3.97 -15.72
C GLU A 607 -45.36 3.49 -17.17
N LYS A 608 -44.44 3.87 -18.06
CA LYS A 608 -44.44 3.41 -19.46
C LYS A 608 -44.21 1.90 -19.59
N THR A 609 -43.32 1.32 -18.77
CA THR A 609 -43.12 -0.14 -18.76
C THR A 609 -44.34 -0.90 -18.25
N LEU A 610 -45.06 -0.32 -17.29
CA LEU A 610 -46.26 -0.91 -16.73
C LEU A 610 -47.39 -0.97 -17.76
N GLU A 611 -47.60 0.11 -18.53
CA GLU A 611 -48.54 0.10 -19.68
C GLU A 611 -48.16 -0.94 -20.74
N THR A 612 -46.87 -1.10 -21.06
CA THR A 612 -46.45 -2.13 -22.02
C THR A 612 -46.73 -3.55 -21.52
N ASN A 613 -46.59 -3.79 -20.21
CA ASN A 613 -46.89 -5.09 -19.61
C ASN A 613 -48.39 -5.38 -19.56
N GLU A 614 -49.24 -4.38 -19.29
CA GLU A 614 -50.69 -4.56 -19.39
C GLU A 614 -51.13 -4.87 -20.82
N ASN A 615 -50.56 -4.19 -21.81
CA ASN A 615 -50.81 -4.47 -23.22
C ASN A 615 -50.36 -5.88 -23.63
N LEU A 616 -49.20 -6.33 -23.14
CA LEU A 616 -48.71 -7.70 -23.36
C LEU A 616 -49.61 -8.73 -22.69
N LYS A 617 -50.13 -8.45 -21.49
CA LYS A 617 -51.06 -9.33 -20.80
C LYS A 617 -52.38 -9.45 -21.55
N ALA A 618 -52.93 -8.33 -22.03
CA ALA A 618 -54.12 -8.35 -22.89
C ALA A 618 -53.87 -9.12 -24.19
N ALA A 619 -52.69 -8.95 -24.81
CA ALA A 619 -52.29 -9.73 -25.99
C ALA A 619 -52.19 -11.24 -25.69
N MET A 620 -51.63 -11.63 -24.54
CA MET A 620 -51.60 -13.03 -24.11
C MET A 620 -53.01 -13.59 -23.86
N GLU A 621 -53.89 -12.84 -23.20
CA GLU A 621 -55.27 -13.28 -22.97
C GLU A 621 -56.05 -13.48 -24.29
N THR A 622 -55.84 -12.60 -25.28
CA THR A 622 -56.41 -12.80 -26.62
C THR A 622 -55.81 -14.00 -27.35
N ALA A 623 -54.50 -14.27 -27.17
CA ALA A 623 -53.86 -15.45 -27.71
C ALA A 623 -54.38 -16.74 -27.05
N PHE A 624 -54.57 -16.74 -25.73
CA PHE A 624 -55.17 -17.86 -25.01
C PHE A 624 -56.61 -18.12 -25.43
N ARG A 625 -57.42 -17.07 -25.64
CA ARG A 625 -58.79 -17.24 -26.19
C ARG A 625 -58.79 -17.87 -27.58
N LYS A 626 -57.84 -17.49 -28.44
CA LYS A 626 -57.69 -18.11 -29.78
C LYS A 626 -57.29 -19.57 -29.70
N VAL A 627 -56.47 -19.96 -28.72
CA VAL A 627 -56.08 -21.35 -28.48
C VAL A 627 -57.26 -22.16 -27.93
N THR A 628 -58.03 -21.63 -26.99
CA THR A 628 -59.22 -22.32 -26.47
C THR A 628 -60.33 -22.46 -27.52
N ASP A 629 -60.51 -21.48 -28.40
CA ASP A 629 -61.46 -21.58 -29.52
C ASP A 629 -61.01 -22.61 -30.55
N SER A 630 -59.70 -22.83 -30.71
CA SER A 630 -59.14 -23.84 -31.62
C SER A 630 -59.33 -25.29 -31.15
N GLU A 631 -59.53 -25.52 -29.85
CA GLU A 631 -59.83 -26.85 -29.30
C GLU A 631 -61.30 -27.28 -29.48
N SER A 632 -62.19 -26.34 -29.83
CA SER A 632 -63.63 -26.62 -30.05
C SER A 632 -63.98 -27.14 -31.46
N ARG A 633 -63.01 -27.23 -32.39
CA ARG A 633 -63.22 -27.88 -33.70
C ARG A 633 -62.64 -29.30 -33.70
N SER A 634 -63.52 -30.23 -33.41
CA SER A 634 -63.35 -31.68 -33.49
C SER A 634 -62.72 -32.16 -34.80
N ARG A 635 -61.71 -33.02 -34.63
CA ARG A 635 -61.30 -34.16 -35.48
C ARG A 635 -62.23 -34.45 -36.67
N TYR A 636 -61.70 -34.29 -37.88
CA TYR A 636 -61.89 -35.27 -38.95
C TYR A 636 -60.53 -35.56 -39.56
N VAL A 637 -60.00 -36.74 -39.22
CA VAL A 637 -58.82 -37.32 -39.84
C VAL A 637 -59.30 -37.98 -41.13
N ASN A 638 -58.95 -37.41 -42.28
CA ASN A 638 -58.94 -38.16 -43.54
C ASN A 638 -57.49 -38.39 -43.95
N TYR A 639 -57.05 -39.64 -43.76
CA TYR A 639 -55.88 -40.17 -44.44
C TYR A 639 -56.12 -40.12 -45.94
N SER A 640 -55.36 -39.31 -46.66
CA SER A 640 -55.10 -39.57 -48.08
C SER A 640 -53.63 -39.36 -48.38
N ARG A 641 -52.99 -40.50 -48.59
CA ARG A 641 -51.69 -40.71 -49.20
C ARG A 641 -51.82 -40.30 -50.66
N ASN A 642 -51.15 -39.22 -51.09
CA ASN A 642 -50.57 -39.09 -52.42
C ASN A 642 -49.93 -37.72 -52.64
N GLY A 643 -48.70 -37.76 -53.17
CA GLY A 643 -48.36 -36.98 -54.35
C GLY A 643 -47.92 -35.54 -54.15
N LEU A 644 -46.63 -35.33 -54.39
CA LEU A 644 -46.09 -34.44 -55.42
C LEU A 644 -46.41 -32.93 -55.34
N LEU A 645 -45.32 -32.17 -55.59
CA LEU A 645 -45.31 -30.80 -56.11
C LEU A 645 -45.75 -29.74 -55.07
N SER A 646 -45.24 -28.52 -55.02
CA SER A 646 -44.37 -27.75 -55.90
C SER A 646 -44.26 -26.36 -55.28
N LYS A 647 -43.06 -25.79 -55.32
CA LYS A 647 -42.76 -24.36 -55.58
C LYS A 647 -43.28 -23.25 -54.65
N ARG A 648 -42.27 -22.44 -54.30
CA ARG A 648 -42.12 -20.99 -54.54
C ARG A 648 -42.80 -20.03 -53.57
N ASN A 649 -41.92 -19.17 -53.07
CA ASN A 649 -41.97 -17.71 -53.06
C ASN A 649 -43.20 -17.08 -52.41
N ALA A 650 -42.96 -16.28 -51.38
CA ALA A 650 -42.80 -14.83 -51.55
C ALA A 650 -42.98 -14.14 -50.19
N SER A 651 -41.91 -13.52 -49.69
CA SER A 651 -42.01 -12.19 -49.11
C SER A 651 -42.50 -11.23 -50.23
N PRO A 652 -43.04 -10.02 -49.97
CA PRO A 652 -42.77 -9.19 -48.80
C PRO A 652 -43.93 -8.23 -48.36
N THR A 653 -43.58 -7.30 -47.45
CA THR A 653 -44.20 -5.99 -47.14
C THR A 653 -45.59 -6.04 -46.47
N VAL A 654 -45.83 -5.32 -45.37
CA VAL A 654 -45.44 -3.96 -44.98
C VAL A 654 -44.90 -3.89 -43.56
#